data_AF-A0A7H4PV55-F1
#
_entry.id   AF-A0A7H4PV55-F1
#
_cell.length_a   1.000
_cell.length_b   1.000
_cell.length_c   1.000
_cell.angle_alpha   90.00
_cell.angle_beta   90.00
_cell.angle_gamma   90.00
#
_symmetry.space_group_name_H-M   'P 1'
#
loop_
_entity.id
_entity.type
_entity.pdbx_description
1 polymer ?
#
loop_
_entity_poly.entity_id
_entity_poly.type
_entity_poly.pdbx_seq_one_letter_code
_entity_poly.pdbx_strand_id
1 'polypeptide(L)'
;MTNLKANALGDTTAENDKKMLTEAFVPTADFRTLIETDERTVVVGRRGTGKSALYIQLQKYWSDDKKIVVLCFSPEDTEIIGFRSLLKPFSTSFNLARASTRLLWRYAMLMEIAAYIRGNYKLAHLVEGDETLREHLQRWGNVKGNLLTKCRHIAKTFLSSASPEEAVGDLPINLDLNHIENKVLSLTSTSERRFVLLMDRLDEGYEPDEIGIGIITGLVYASIELNKRSEKIRPIIFLRDNIYRAVAKEDPDYSRNIEGQVIRLHWDWAQLLLLAASRMRVCFGLDVEKDQRIWDRCTAGELQGRDGFKHCLQFTLYRPRDLLSLLNEAFYSASRQSRSTAVFSDLEFAAKSISVARLEDLWKEYQKVFPSIQIMSNAFADGEPEFEVGTATQTLSSVIEKLSENESQAILRDVRLLEPSGILQGLYSVGFLGVHEVTAGAFTFCHDGRTPDVAFENRARLLIHPCYWLGLNLSRNALMPEEAEEITDEYDIKVQSATPEIRNTRIGQTITQLDKIAIGAEGQREFELWCLDALRIAFAAHLTNIQSHPNGAAVQRRDIVGRNREESEFWCRVKSDYKVRQAIFEVKNYAEPGATEYRQLQSYLTGTYGTLGFMITRDTDEHLHSGKDLDWIKEMHQSHGVVLIKLPAKYICKLLQKLRSPDKHDAVDQQISILLDTYERNYLGIKSTRSKKR
;
A
#
# COMPACT_ATOMS: atom_id res chain seq x y z
N MET A 1 -37.62 -30.66 -1.31
CA MET A 1 -36.41 -30.18 -1.99
C MET A 1 -35.70 -31.39 -2.59
N THR A 2 -35.87 -31.66 -3.89
CA THR A 2 -35.43 -32.93 -4.54
C THR A 2 -34.41 -32.72 -5.66
N ASN A 3 -33.58 -31.68 -5.56
CA ASN A 3 -32.48 -31.51 -6.52
C ASN A 3 -31.18 -31.20 -5.75
N LEU A 4 -30.36 -32.23 -5.55
CA LEU A 4 -29.09 -32.16 -4.83
C LEU A 4 -28.08 -31.41 -5.70
N LYS A 5 -28.00 -30.09 -5.55
CA LYS A 5 -27.01 -29.24 -6.24
C LYS A 5 -25.97 -28.78 -5.22
N ALA A 6 -24.70 -29.01 -5.53
CA ALA A 6 -23.59 -28.54 -4.69
C ALA A 6 -23.59 -27.01 -4.55
N ASN A 7 -23.86 -26.28 -5.63
CA ASN A 7 -23.96 -24.81 -5.65
C ASN A 7 -25.43 -24.36 -5.77
N ALA A 8 -26.28 -24.75 -4.83
CA ALA A 8 -27.71 -24.47 -4.87
C ALA A 8 -28.01 -22.96 -4.93
N LEU A 9 -27.26 -22.14 -4.19
CA LEU A 9 -27.40 -20.68 -4.13
C LEU A 9 -26.59 -19.95 -5.21
N GLY A 10 -26.06 -20.66 -6.21
CA GLY A 10 -25.22 -20.09 -7.26
C GLY A 10 -23.73 -20.33 -7.05
N ASP A 11 -22.95 -20.05 -8.09
CA ASP A 11 -21.49 -20.21 -8.08
C ASP A 11 -20.81 -19.11 -7.27
N THR A 12 -19.65 -19.45 -6.69
CA THR A 12 -18.83 -18.52 -5.88
C THR A 12 -18.02 -17.56 -6.77
N THR A 13 -17.90 -17.88 -8.07
CA THR A 13 -17.22 -17.11 -9.10
C THR A 13 -18.26 -16.43 -9.98
N ALA A 14 -18.25 -15.09 -10.03
CA ALA A 14 -19.31 -14.30 -10.66
C ALA A 14 -19.50 -14.62 -12.16
N GLU A 15 -18.40 -14.92 -12.86
CA GLU A 15 -18.38 -15.24 -14.28
C GLU A 15 -19.12 -16.54 -14.61
N ASN A 16 -19.17 -17.47 -13.64
CA ASN A 16 -19.89 -18.74 -13.75
C ASN A 16 -21.32 -18.62 -13.22
N ASP A 17 -21.65 -17.56 -12.48
CA ASP A 17 -22.91 -17.39 -11.76
C ASP A 17 -23.97 -16.55 -12.52
N LYS A 18 -23.83 -16.41 -13.85
CA LYS A 18 -24.60 -15.46 -14.67
C LYS A 18 -26.12 -15.57 -14.49
N LYS A 19 -26.65 -16.80 -14.33
CA LYS A 19 -28.09 -17.02 -14.14
C LYS A 19 -28.57 -16.49 -12.80
N MET A 20 -27.92 -16.90 -11.70
CA MET A 20 -28.33 -16.48 -10.35
C MET A 20 -28.11 -14.97 -10.17
N LEU A 21 -27.01 -14.42 -10.69
CA LEU A 21 -26.79 -12.97 -10.69
C LEU A 21 -27.89 -12.22 -11.45
N THR A 22 -28.36 -12.75 -12.57
CA THR A 22 -29.47 -12.12 -13.31
C THR A 22 -30.77 -12.09 -12.53
N GLU A 23 -31.08 -13.15 -11.77
CA GLU A 23 -32.36 -13.29 -11.05
C GLU A 23 -32.32 -12.72 -9.62
N ALA A 24 -31.15 -12.67 -8.98
CA ALA A 24 -31.00 -12.35 -7.55
C ALA A 24 -29.86 -11.36 -7.25
N PHE A 25 -29.51 -10.46 -8.18
CA PHE A 25 -28.58 -9.36 -7.89
C PHE A 25 -29.19 -8.38 -6.88
N VAL A 26 -28.41 -7.99 -5.88
CA VAL A 26 -28.79 -6.99 -4.88
C VAL A 26 -28.20 -5.62 -5.26
N PRO A 27 -29.02 -4.62 -5.62
CA PRO A 27 -28.54 -3.29 -5.97
C PRO A 27 -28.15 -2.50 -4.71
N THR A 28 -26.88 -2.61 -4.34
CA THR A 28 -26.27 -1.87 -3.21
C THR A 28 -26.20 -0.37 -3.47
N ALA A 29 -25.91 0.42 -2.43
CA ALA A 29 -25.68 1.85 -2.56
C ALA A 29 -24.49 2.16 -3.51
N ASP A 30 -23.44 1.32 -3.49
CA ASP A 30 -22.30 1.44 -4.40
C ASP A 30 -22.72 1.30 -5.86
N PHE A 31 -23.57 0.31 -6.17
CA PHE A 31 -24.11 0.14 -7.52
C PHE A 31 -24.93 1.37 -7.95
N ARG A 32 -25.80 1.89 -7.08
CA ARG A 32 -26.61 3.08 -7.37
C ARG A 32 -25.75 4.31 -7.60
N THR A 33 -24.75 4.54 -6.75
CA THR A 33 -23.79 5.64 -6.89
C THR A 33 -23.09 5.59 -8.25
N LEU A 34 -22.69 4.38 -8.68
CA LEU A 34 -22.04 4.14 -9.98
C LEU A 34 -22.97 4.26 -11.19
N ILE A 35 -24.30 4.30 -11.05
CA ILE A 35 -25.18 4.53 -12.20
C ILE A 35 -25.79 5.94 -12.20
N GLU A 36 -25.90 6.56 -11.02
CA GLU A 36 -26.54 7.87 -10.82
C GLU A 36 -25.54 9.04 -10.88
N THR A 37 -24.29 8.84 -10.47
CA THR A 37 -23.27 9.91 -10.38
C THR A 37 -22.02 9.56 -11.17
N ASP A 38 -21.27 10.56 -11.64
CA ASP A 38 -20.01 10.36 -12.39
C ASP A 38 -18.75 10.67 -11.55
N GLU A 39 -18.92 10.91 -10.25
CA GLU A 39 -17.85 11.46 -9.38
C GLU A 39 -16.73 10.45 -9.07
N ARG A 40 -17.04 9.15 -9.14
CA ARG A 40 -16.18 8.07 -8.68
C ARG A 40 -15.85 7.13 -9.83
N THR A 41 -14.57 7.06 -10.16
CA THR A 41 -14.05 6.25 -11.28
C THR A 41 -13.35 4.98 -10.81
N VAL A 42 -13.01 4.87 -9.53
CA VAL A 42 -12.22 3.74 -8.99
C VAL A 42 -13.06 2.95 -8.00
N VAL A 43 -13.33 1.68 -8.30
CA VAL A 43 -14.00 0.74 -7.40
C VAL A 43 -12.95 -0.16 -6.76
N VAL A 44 -12.87 -0.14 -5.44
CA VAL A 44 -11.87 -0.90 -4.67
C VAL A 44 -12.57 -1.94 -3.81
N GLY A 45 -12.02 -3.15 -3.76
CA GLY A 45 -12.51 -4.17 -2.84
C GLY A 45 -11.58 -5.38 -2.75
N ARG A 46 -11.62 -6.10 -1.63
CA ARG A 46 -10.86 -7.35 -1.45
C ARG A 46 -11.38 -8.47 -2.35
N ARG A 47 -10.64 -9.59 -2.43
CA ARG A 47 -11.13 -10.78 -3.13
C ARG A 47 -12.40 -11.30 -2.45
N GLY A 48 -13.45 -11.55 -3.24
CA GLY A 48 -14.75 -12.04 -2.75
C GLY A 48 -15.81 -10.98 -2.42
N THR A 49 -15.47 -9.69 -2.48
CA THR A 49 -16.39 -8.56 -2.20
C THR A 49 -17.44 -8.27 -3.28
N GLY A 50 -17.39 -8.96 -4.42
CA GLY A 50 -18.37 -8.80 -5.50
C GLY A 50 -17.99 -7.84 -6.62
N LYS A 51 -16.73 -7.40 -6.73
CA LYS A 51 -16.24 -6.55 -7.86
C LYS A 51 -16.69 -7.03 -9.24
N SER A 52 -16.42 -8.31 -9.57
CA SER A 52 -16.79 -8.87 -10.88
C SER A 52 -18.30 -9.05 -11.06
N ALA A 53 -19.05 -9.29 -9.97
CA ALA A 53 -20.52 -9.29 -10.03
C ALA A 53 -21.08 -7.89 -10.33
N LEU A 54 -20.50 -6.87 -9.69
CA LEU A 54 -20.83 -5.46 -9.93
C LEU A 54 -20.46 -5.04 -11.37
N TYR A 55 -19.29 -5.44 -11.85
CA TYR A 55 -18.85 -5.24 -13.23
C TYR A 55 -19.84 -5.82 -14.25
N ILE A 56 -20.24 -7.09 -14.09
CA ILE A 56 -21.22 -7.75 -14.98
C ILE A 56 -22.56 -7.03 -14.95
N GLN A 57 -23.01 -6.60 -13.76
CA GLN A 57 -24.30 -5.92 -13.63
C GLN A 57 -24.28 -4.51 -14.23
N LEU A 58 -23.21 -3.74 -14.04
CA LEU A 58 -23.05 -2.44 -14.68
C LEU A 58 -23.02 -2.57 -16.20
N GLN A 59 -22.30 -3.57 -16.71
CA GLN A 59 -22.28 -3.88 -18.14
C GLN A 59 -23.70 -4.12 -18.66
N LYS A 60 -24.47 -4.97 -17.97
CA LYS A 60 -25.86 -5.27 -18.34
C LYS A 60 -26.75 -4.02 -18.29
N TYR A 61 -26.72 -3.29 -17.18
CA TYR A 61 -27.54 -2.10 -16.94
C TYR A 61 -27.37 -1.05 -18.05
N TRP A 62 -26.12 -0.72 -18.40
CA TRP A 62 -25.88 0.27 -19.45
C TRP A 62 -26.03 -0.25 -20.87
N SER A 63 -25.91 -1.56 -21.10
CA SER A 63 -26.16 -2.14 -22.42
C SER A 63 -27.64 -2.09 -22.84
N ASP A 64 -28.56 -1.94 -21.88
CA ASP A 64 -29.99 -1.81 -22.15
C ASP A 64 -30.34 -0.47 -22.81
N ASP A 65 -29.54 0.59 -22.59
CA ASP A 65 -29.70 1.87 -23.27
C ASP A 65 -28.90 1.92 -24.57
N LYS A 66 -29.60 1.98 -25.71
CA LYS A 66 -29.00 2.05 -27.05
C LYS A 66 -28.15 3.30 -27.30
N LYS A 67 -28.27 4.35 -26.49
CA LYS A 67 -27.43 5.57 -26.57
C LYS A 67 -26.11 5.40 -25.82
N ILE A 68 -25.99 4.38 -24.98
CA ILE A 68 -24.77 4.06 -24.23
C ILE A 68 -24.01 2.95 -24.96
N VAL A 69 -22.70 3.12 -25.06
CA VAL A 69 -21.77 2.14 -25.61
C VAL A 69 -20.89 1.68 -24.47
N VAL A 70 -20.99 0.40 -24.11
CA VAL A 70 -20.15 -0.19 -23.07
C VAL A 70 -18.94 -0.86 -23.72
N LEU A 71 -17.75 -0.40 -23.36
CA LEU A 71 -16.47 -0.98 -23.76
C LEU A 71 -15.85 -1.67 -22.55
N CYS A 72 -15.59 -2.96 -22.67
CA CYS A 72 -15.16 -3.83 -21.57
C CYS A 72 -13.71 -4.26 -21.78
N PHE A 73 -12.88 -4.08 -20.75
CA PHE A 73 -11.48 -4.46 -20.76
C PHE A 73 -11.19 -5.35 -19.55
N SER A 74 -10.74 -6.56 -19.83
CA SER A 74 -10.32 -7.53 -18.81
C SER A 74 -9.05 -8.21 -19.32
N PRO A 75 -7.88 -7.56 -19.15
CA PRO A 75 -6.65 -8.05 -19.74
C PRO A 75 -6.24 -9.39 -19.12
N GLU A 76 -5.75 -10.29 -19.96
CA GLU A 76 -5.20 -11.57 -19.51
C GLU A 76 -3.76 -11.41 -19.00
N ASP A 77 -3.29 -12.36 -18.20
CA ASP A 77 -1.93 -12.39 -17.66
C ASP A 77 -0.85 -12.20 -18.74
N THR A 78 -0.99 -12.86 -19.90
CA THR A 78 -0.04 -12.75 -21.02
C THR A 78 0.02 -11.34 -21.61
N GLU A 79 -1.08 -10.60 -21.59
CA GLU A 79 -1.15 -9.23 -22.09
C GLU A 79 -0.47 -8.26 -21.14
N ILE A 80 -0.69 -8.43 -19.83
CA ILE A 80 -0.05 -7.63 -18.79
C ILE A 80 1.45 -7.90 -18.76
N ILE A 81 1.89 -9.16 -18.77
CA ILE A 81 3.32 -9.55 -18.85
C ILE A 81 3.95 -8.93 -20.12
N GLY A 82 3.23 -9.02 -21.23
CA GLY A 82 3.62 -8.43 -22.49
C GLY A 82 3.80 -6.92 -22.41
N PHE A 83 2.81 -6.20 -21.87
CA PHE A 83 2.82 -4.76 -21.73
C PHE A 83 3.89 -4.29 -20.75
N ARG A 84 4.06 -4.99 -19.62
CA ARG A 84 5.13 -4.77 -18.65
C ARG A 84 6.52 -4.82 -19.26
N SER A 85 6.76 -5.74 -20.21
CA SER A 85 8.07 -5.87 -20.88
C SER A 85 8.50 -4.60 -21.64
N LEU A 86 7.53 -3.82 -22.15
CA LEU A 86 7.74 -2.54 -22.82
C LEU A 86 8.34 -1.50 -21.87
N LEU A 87 8.02 -1.63 -20.57
CA LEU A 87 8.37 -0.65 -19.56
C LEU A 87 9.65 -0.98 -18.81
N LYS A 88 10.33 -2.09 -19.14
CA LYS A 88 11.63 -2.46 -18.57
C LYS A 88 12.67 -1.33 -18.62
N PRO A 89 12.74 -0.46 -19.65
CA PRO A 89 13.65 0.68 -19.64
C PRO A 89 13.39 1.70 -18.52
N PHE A 90 12.19 1.71 -17.93
CA PHE A 90 11.76 2.62 -16.86
C PHE A 90 11.73 1.94 -15.48
N SER A 91 12.34 0.76 -15.35
CA SER A 91 12.23 -0.10 -14.16
C SER A 91 12.77 0.52 -12.88
N THR A 92 13.60 1.55 -12.99
CA THR A 92 14.23 2.26 -11.86
C THR A 92 13.51 3.55 -11.50
N SER A 93 12.38 3.85 -12.14
CA SER A 93 11.59 5.05 -11.81
C SER A 93 10.09 4.80 -11.96
N PHE A 94 9.42 4.63 -10.82
CA PHE A 94 7.97 4.70 -10.70
C PHE A 94 7.37 5.90 -11.44
N ASN A 95 7.97 7.09 -11.33
CA ASN A 95 7.46 8.31 -11.97
C ASN A 95 7.44 8.22 -13.50
N LEU A 96 8.50 7.65 -14.11
CA LEU A 96 8.55 7.45 -15.56
C LEU A 96 7.59 6.36 -16.02
N ALA A 97 7.51 5.25 -15.28
CA ALA A 97 6.55 4.18 -15.54
C ALA A 97 5.11 4.69 -15.46
N ARG A 98 4.76 5.46 -14.43
CA ARG A 98 3.46 6.13 -14.27
C ARG A 98 3.16 7.10 -15.41
N ALA A 99 4.10 7.98 -15.75
CA ALA A 99 3.91 9.01 -16.77
C ALA A 99 3.70 8.42 -18.17
N SER A 100 4.52 7.44 -18.56
CA SER A 100 4.42 6.74 -19.83
C SER A 100 3.10 5.97 -19.94
N THR A 101 2.78 5.14 -18.95
CA THR A 101 1.56 4.32 -18.98
C THR A 101 0.30 5.15 -18.92
N ARG A 102 0.28 6.28 -18.22
CA ARG A 102 -0.83 7.24 -18.25
C ARG A 102 -1.15 7.69 -19.68
N LEU A 103 -0.12 8.10 -20.44
CA LEU A 103 -0.30 8.54 -21.83
C LEU A 103 -0.76 7.39 -22.73
N LEU A 104 -0.18 6.21 -22.56
CA LEU A 104 -0.53 5.01 -23.33
C LEU A 104 -1.97 4.55 -23.08
N TRP A 105 -2.40 4.50 -21.81
CA TRP A 105 -3.77 4.16 -21.46
C TRP A 105 -4.78 5.17 -22.00
N ARG A 106 -4.46 6.47 -21.90
CA ARG A 106 -5.31 7.53 -22.45
C ARG A 106 -5.47 7.38 -23.95
N TYR A 107 -4.36 7.21 -24.68
CA TYR A 107 -4.38 6.92 -26.10
C TYR A 107 -5.21 5.67 -26.43
N ALA A 108 -4.96 4.56 -25.74
CA ALA A 108 -5.62 3.30 -25.99
C ALA A 108 -7.14 3.37 -25.80
N MET A 109 -7.62 4.03 -24.74
CA MET A 109 -9.06 4.25 -24.52
C MET A 109 -9.68 5.11 -25.63
N LEU A 110 -9.02 6.20 -26.03
CA LEU A 110 -9.49 7.06 -27.13
C LEU A 110 -9.56 6.29 -28.45
N MET A 111 -8.57 5.45 -28.73
CA MET A 111 -8.54 4.63 -29.94
C MET A 111 -9.63 3.56 -29.97
N GLU A 112 -9.96 2.92 -28.84
CA GLU A 112 -11.07 1.96 -28.77
C GLU A 112 -12.43 2.65 -28.95
N ILE A 113 -12.62 3.87 -28.41
CA ILE A 113 -13.81 4.70 -28.69
C ILE A 113 -13.90 5.02 -30.19
N ALA A 114 -12.82 5.54 -30.77
CA ALA A 114 -12.78 5.89 -32.19
C ALA A 114 -12.98 4.67 -33.10
N ALA A 115 -12.43 3.52 -32.73
CA ALA A 115 -12.57 2.26 -33.46
C ALA A 115 -14.03 1.77 -33.45
N TYR A 116 -14.73 1.91 -32.31
CA TYR A 116 -16.15 1.62 -32.24
C TYR A 116 -16.95 2.53 -33.20
N ILE A 117 -16.70 3.84 -33.17
CA ILE A 117 -17.40 4.81 -34.03
C ILE A 117 -17.18 4.49 -35.51
N ARG A 118 -15.92 4.21 -35.90
CA ARG A 118 -15.57 3.80 -37.27
C ARG A 118 -16.25 2.49 -37.68
N GLY A 119 -16.35 1.52 -36.78
CA GLY A 119 -16.97 0.22 -37.04
C GLY A 119 -18.50 0.27 -37.13
N ASN A 120 -19.13 1.33 -36.63
CA ASN A 120 -20.57 1.49 -36.65
C ASN A 120 -21.04 2.11 -37.98
N TYR A 121 -21.85 1.37 -38.74
CA TYR A 121 -22.34 1.80 -40.07
C TYR A 121 -23.04 3.16 -40.08
N LYS A 122 -23.66 3.59 -38.96
CA LYS A 122 -24.33 4.90 -38.87
C LYS A 122 -23.37 6.04 -38.56
N LEU A 123 -22.22 5.73 -37.95
CA LEU A 123 -21.30 6.73 -37.41
C LEU A 123 -19.98 6.79 -38.19
N ALA A 124 -19.69 5.82 -39.05
CA ALA A 124 -18.43 5.72 -39.78
C ALA A 124 -18.07 7.00 -40.54
N HIS A 125 -19.06 7.64 -41.17
CA HIS A 125 -18.89 8.91 -41.91
C HIS A 125 -18.32 10.05 -41.06
N LEU A 126 -18.51 10.03 -39.73
CA LEU A 126 -17.97 11.05 -38.83
C LEU A 126 -16.44 11.01 -38.73
N VAL A 127 -15.84 9.86 -39.00
CA VAL A 127 -14.39 9.62 -38.93
C VAL A 127 -13.70 9.91 -40.26
N GLU A 128 -14.44 9.87 -41.38
CA GLU A 128 -13.87 10.00 -42.73
C GLU A 128 -13.21 11.35 -43.00
N GLY A 129 -13.69 12.41 -42.35
CA GLY A 129 -13.17 13.78 -42.54
C GLY A 129 -11.85 14.09 -41.83
N ASP A 130 -11.23 13.14 -41.13
CA ASP A 130 -9.98 13.37 -40.38
C ASP A 130 -8.90 12.35 -40.78
N GLU A 131 -7.93 12.82 -41.57
CA GLU A 131 -6.86 11.98 -42.09
C GLU A 131 -5.96 11.42 -40.99
N THR A 132 -5.55 12.26 -40.04
CA THR A 132 -4.71 11.85 -38.90
C THR A 132 -5.39 10.76 -38.08
N LEU A 133 -6.65 10.95 -37.67
CA LEU A 133 -7.37 9.93 -36.91
C LEU A 133 -7.52 8.63 -37.70
N ARG A 134 -7.76 8.70 -39.02
CA ARG A 134 -7.89 7.54 -39.89
C ARG A 134 -6.59 6.73 -39.96
N GLU A 135 -5.44 7.39 -40.06
CA GLU A 135 -4.13 6.72 -40.03
C GLU A 135 -3.89 6.00 -38.70
N HIS A 136 -4.19 6.65 -37.58
CA HIS A 136 -4.08 6.03 -36.26
C HIS A 136 -5.02 4.84 -36.12
N LEU A 137 -6.26 4.95 -36.61
CA LEU A 137 -7.23 3.86 -36.60
C LEU A 137 -6.82 2.70 -37.52
N GLN A 138 -6.17 2.98 -38.65
CA GLN A 138 -5.62 1.95 -39.51
C GLN A 138 -4.47 1.21 -38.82
N ARG A 139 -3.53 1.94 -38.21
CA ARG A 139 -2.45 1.36 -37.40
C ARG A 139 -3.00 0.52 -36.25
N TRP A 140 -4.00 1.04 -35.53
CA TRP A 140 -4.68 0.34 -34.42
C TRP A 140 -5.40 -0.93 -34.88
N GLY A 141 -6.12 -0.87 -36.02
CA GLY A 141 -6.89 -2.00 -36.56
C GLY A 141 -6.05 -3.10 -37.22
N ASN A 142 -4.82 -2.79 -37.68
CA ASN A 142 -3.91 -3.77 -38.27
C ASN A 142 -3.33 -4.74 -37.25
N VAL A 143 -3.33 -4.39 -35.97
CA VAL A 143 -2.83 -5.24 -34.89
C VAL A 143 -3.97 -6.11 -34.36
N LYS A 144 -3.85 -7.43 -34.50
CA LYS A 144 -4.76 -8.40 -33.88
C LYS A 144 -4.46 -8.51 -32.38
N GLY A 145 -5.51 -8.58 -31.55
CA GLY A 145 -5.41 -8.75 -30.10
C GLY A 145 -6.26 -7.73 -29.34
N ASN A 146 -6.19 -7.72 -28.01
CA ASN A 146 -6.95 -6.78 -27.18
C ASN A 146 -6.19 -5.43 -27.04
N LEU A 147 -6.79 -4.51 -26.28
CA LEU A 147 -6.33 -3.14 -26.07
C LEU A 147 -4.83 -3.07 -25.74
N LEU A 148 -4.36 -3.84 -24.75
CA LEU A 148 -2.96 -3.78 -24.30
C LEU A 148 -2.00 -4.34 -25.34
N THR A 149 -2.39 -5.38 -26.08
CA THR A 149 -1.59 -5.95 -27.16
C THR A 149 -1.39 -4.94 -28.29
N LYS A 150 -2.46 -4.25 -28.71
CA LYS A 150 -2.42 -3.18 -29.72
C LYS A 150 -1.57 -2.00 -29.24
N CYS A 151 -1.83 -1.55 -28.02
CA CYS A 151 -1.10 -0.43 -27.40
C CYS A 151 0.39 -0.73 -27.31
N ARG A 152 0.77 -1.94 -26.87
CA ARG A 152 2.17 -2.37 -26.80
C ARG A 152 2.84 -2.33 -28.17
N HIS A 153 2.17 -2.82 -29.21
CA HIS A 153 2.75 -2.87 -30.55
C HIS A 153 3.07 -1.47 -31.09
N ILE A 154 2.16 -0.52 -30.89
CA ILE A 154 2.34 0.88 -31.29
C ILE A 154 3.40 1.55 -30.42
N ALA A 155 3.33 1.40 -29.10
CA ALA A 155 4.26 2.06 -28.19
C ALA A 155 5.71 1.59 -28.35
N LYS A 156 5.92 0.33 -28.79
CA LYS A 156 7.25 -0.25 -29.02
C LYS A 156 8.06 0.52 -30.07
N THR A 157 7.43 1.26 -30.98
CA THR A 157 8.17 2.08 -31.97
C THR A 157 8.70 3.38 -31.40
N PHE A 158 8.20 3.82 -30.24
CA PHE A 158 8.51 5.13 -29.66
C PHE A 158 9.30 5.03 -28.35
N LEU A 159 9.15 3.93 -27.61
CA LEU A 159 9.85 3.74 -26.35
C LEU A 159 11.22 3.12 -26.61
N SER A 160 12.26 3.94 -26.47
CA SER A 160 13.66 3.51 -26.58
C SER A 160 14.27 3.28 -25.20
N SER A 161 15.27 2.40 -25.11
CA SER A 161 16.06 2.20 -23.90
C SER A 161 17.25 3.15 -23.77
N ALA A 162 17.50 3.99 -24.77
CA ALA A 162 18.67 4.87 -24.81
C ALA A 162 18.45 6.16 -24.01
N SER A 163 17.26 6.76 -24.12
CA SER A 163 16.84 7.95 -23.37
C SER A 163 15.38 7.82 -22.90
N PRO A 164 15.14 7.16 -21.76
CA PRO A 164 13.80 6.94 -21.22
C PRO A 164 13.00 8.25 -21.04
N GLU A 165 13.61 9.30 -20.50
CA GLU A 165 12.97 10.59 -20.22
C GLU A 165 12.50 11.29 -21.50
N GLU A 166 13.34 11.33 -22.54
CA GLU A 166 13.00 11.89 -23.86
C GLU A 166 11.87 11.08 -24.50
N ALA A 167 11.95 9.74 -24.44
CA ALA A 167 10.91 8.88 -24.99
C ALA A 167 9.54 9.13 -24.35
N VAL A 168 9.48 9.42 -23.05
CA VAL A 168 8.23 9.81 -22.36
C VAL A 168 7.80 11.23 -22.76
N GLY A 169 8.74 12.16 -22.86
CA GLY A 169 8.48 13.56 -23.24
C GLY A 169 7.92 13.71 -24.65
N ASP A 170 8.41 12.91 -25.60
CA ASP A 170 8.01 12.93 -27.01
C ASP A 170 6.74 12.10 -27.28
N LEU A 171 6.35 11.23 -26.35
CA LEU A 171 5.21 10.32 -26.53
C LEU A 171 3.88 11.02 -26.88
N PRO A 172 3.51 12.16 -26.28
CA PRO A 172 2.31 12.89 -26.68
C PRO A 172 2.34 13.38 -28.14
N ILE A 173 3.52 13.74 -28.65
CA ILE A 173 3.73 14.19 -30.04
C ILE A 173 3.66 12.97 -30.96
N ASN A 174 4.41 11.91 -30.64
CA ASN A 174 4.46 10.67 -31.43
C ASN A 174 3.09 9.97 -31.57
N LEU A 175 2.22 10.16 -30.59
CA LEU A 175 0.87 9.62 -30.59
C LEU A 175 -0.19 10.62 -31.07
N ASP A 176 0.20 11.84 -31.46
CA ASP A 176 -0.73 12.93 -31.81
C ASP A 176 -1.85 13.12 -30.77
N LEU A 177 -1.50 12.95 -29.49
CA LEU A 177 -2.46 12.65 -28.44
C LEU A 177 -3.48 13.78 -28.24
N ASN A 178 -3.04 15.04 -28.31
CA ASN A 178 -3.92 16.20 -28.19
C ASN A 178 -4.93 16.29 -29.36
N HIS A 179 -4.48 16.00 -30.60
CA HIS A 179 -5.36 16.00 -31.77
C HIS A 179 -6.39 14.89 -31.66
N ILE A 180 -5.94 13.67 -31.35
CA ILE A 180 -6.82 12.49 -31.21
C ILE A 180 -7.81 12.70 -30.07
N GLU A 181 -7.37 13.17 -28.91
CA GLU A 181 -8.25 13.44 -27.77
C GLU A 181 -9.34 14.43 -28.17
N ASN A 182 -8.98 15.62 -28.67
CA ASN A 182 -9.95 16.62 -29.09
C ASN A 182 -10.92 16.09 -30.15
N LYS A 183 -10.41 15.34 -31.13
CA LYS A 183 -11.25 14.77 -32.18
C LYS A 183 -12.21 13.73 -31.62
N VAL A 184 -11.75 12.79 -30.80
CA VAL A 184 -12.60 11.76 -30.19
C VAL A 184 -13.66 12.38 -29.27
N LEU A 185 -13.30 13.38 -28.47
CA LEU A 185 -14.28 14.12 -27.64
C LEU A 185 -15.35 14.83 -28.50
N SER A 186 -14.96 15.37 -29.67
CA SER A 186 -15.95 15.92 -30.61
C SER A 186 -16.84 14.84 -31.22
N LEU A 187 -16.29 13.65 -31.50
CA LEU A 187 -17.04 12.54 -32.08
C LEU A 187 -18.05 11.94 -31.09
N THR A 188 -17.71 11.83 -29.80
CA THR A 188 -18.67 11.38 -28.78
C THR A 188 -19.85 12.34 -28.67
N SER A 189 -19.60 13.64 -28.80
CA SER A 189 -20.64 14.67 -28.80
C SER A 189 -21.52 14.60 -30.06
N THR A 190 -20.93 14.56 -31.25
CA THR A 190 -21.64 14.53 -32.54
C THR A 190 -22.40 13.22 -32.78
N SER A 191 -21.89 12.10 -32.26
CA SER A 191 -22.58 10.80 -32.34
C SER A 191 -23.78 10.69 -31.40
N GLU A 192 -23.96 11.66 -30.48
CA GLU A 192 -24.93 11.63 -29.38
C GLU A 192 -24.85 10.35 -28.53
N ARG A 193 -23.67 9.73 -28.47
CA ARG A 193 -23.42 8.52 -27.69
C ARG A 193 -22.66 8.83 -26.41
N ARG A 194 -22.99 8.08 -25.37
CA ARG A 194 -22.20 8.02 -24.14
C ARG A 194 -21.37 6.75 -24.17
N PHE A 195 -20.10 6.83 -23.81
CA PHE A 195 -19.17 5.72 -23.75
C PHE A 195 -18.86 5.40 -22.30
N VAL A 196 -19.14 4.17 -21.87
CA VAL A 196 -18.78 3.67 -20.56
C VAL A 196 -17.66 2.65 -20.72
N LEU A 197 -16.50 2.90 -20.12
CA LEU A 197 -15.33 2.02 -20.19
C LEU A 197 -15.24 1.27 -18.86
N LEU A 198 -15.41 -0.05 -18.88
CA LEU A 198 -15.32 -0.89 -17.67
C LEU A 198 -14.02 -1.68 -17.71
N MET A 199 -13.24 -1.64 -16.62
CA MET A 199 -11.96 -2.35 -16.52
C MET A 199 -11.89 -3.23 -15.28
N ASP A 200 -11.86 -4.55 -15.44
CA ASP A 200 -11.72 -5.52 -14.35
C ASP A 200 -10.50 -6.42 -14.55
N ARG A 201 -10.14 -7.24 -13.55
CA ARG A 201 -9.02 -8.20 -13.59
C ARG A 201 -7.64 -7.60 -13.79
N LEU A 202 -7.44 -6.35 -13.36
CA LEU A 202 -6.15 -5.66 -13.41
C LEU A 202 -5.09 -6.26 -12.46
N ASP A 203 -5.49 -7.22 -11.64
CA ASP A 203 -4.65 -8.03 -10.77
C ASP A 203 -3.99 -9.23 -11.46
N GLU A 204 -4.45 -9.65 -12.63
CA GLU A 204 -3.82 -10.73 -13.40
C GLU A 204 -2.46 -10.25 -13.95
N GLY A 205 -1.39 -11.02 -13.69
CA GLY A 205 -0.04 -10.63 -14.11
C GLY A 205 0.55 -9.41 -13.37
N TYR A 206 -0.12 -8.89 -12.34
CA TYR A 206 0.38 -7.78 -11.52
C TYR A 206 1.53 -8.21 -10.61
N GLU A 207 2.58 -7.38 -10.54
CA GLU A 207 3.66 -7.49 -9.56
C GLU A 207 3.79 -6.17 -8.80
N PRO A 208 4.00 -6.20 -7.46
CA PRO A 208 4.05 -5.01 -6.62
C PRO A 208 5.43 -4.33 -6.67
N ASP A 209 5.93 -4.04 -7.86
CA ASP A 209 7.16 -3.29 -8.10
C ASP A 209 6.88 -1.95 -8.80
N GLU A 210 7.91 -1.13 -9.00
CA GLU A 210 7.76 0.21 -9.57
C GLU A 210 7.02 0.23 -10.92
N ILE A 211 7.27 -0.75 -11.79
CA ILE A 211 6.59 -0.86 -13.08
C ILE A 211 5.12 -1.26 -12.88
N GLY A 212 4.85 -2.30 -12.10
CA GLY A 212 3.49 -2.79 -11.90
C GLY A 212 2.60 -1.75 -11.25
N ILE A 213 3.10 -1.08 -10.21
CA ILE A 213 2.42 0.04 -9.57
C ILE A 213 2.26 1.18 -10.58
N GLY A 214 3.31 1.52 -11.33
CA GLY A 214 3.28 2.54 -12.39
C GLY A 214 2.19 2.32 -13.44
N ILE A 215 2.02 1.08 -13.94
CA ILE A 215 0.98 0.71 -14.93
C ILE A 215 -0.42 1.01 -14.39
N ILE A 216 -0.69 0.58 -13.16
CA ILE A 216 -2.02 0.75 -12.55
C ILE A 216 -2.26 2.21 -12.21
N THR A 217 -1.28 2.90 -11.63
CA THR A 217 -1.38 4.34 -11.33
C THR A 217 -1.60 5.14 -12.62
N GLY A 218 -0.87 4.84 -13.70
CA GLY A 218 -1.08 5.47 -15.00
C GLY A 218 -2.50 5.29 -15.52
N LEU A 219 -3.07 4.08 -15.38
CA LEU A 219 -4.47 3.81 -15.74
C LEU A 219 -5.47 4.62 -14.89
N VAL A 220 -5.25 4.69 -13.58
CA VAL A 220 -6.06 5.48 -12.65
C VAL A 220 -6.08 6.95 -13.08
N TYR A 221 -4.90 7.55 -13.31
CA TYR A 221 -4.81 8.93 -13.78
C TYR A 221 -5.47 9.14 -15.14
N ALA A 222 -5.21 8.28 -16.11
CA ALA A 222 -5.81 8.39 -17.44
C ALA A 222 -7.34 8.33 -17.38
N SER A 223 -7.89 7.46 -16.52
CA SER A 223 -9.32 7.32 -16.31
C SER A 223 -9.93 8.57 -15.67
N ILE A 224 -9.32 9.09 -14.61
CA ILE A 224 -9.77 10.31 -13.92
C ILE A 224 -9.69 11.53 -14.85
N GLU A 225 -8.59 11.67 -15.60
CA GLU A 225 -8.40 12.75 -16.56
C GLU A 225 -9.48 12.72 -17.65
N LEU A 226 -9.75 11.55 -18.26
CA LEU A 226 -10.79 11.42 -19.30
C LEU A 226 -12.19 11.69 -18.76
N ASN A 227 -12.52 11.18 -17.56
CA ASN A 227 -13.81 11.42 -16.92
C ASN A 227 -14.08 12.91 -16.71
N LYS A 228 -13.04 13.68 -16.32
CA LYS A 228 -13.12 15.14 -16.14
C LYS A 228 -13.20 15.91 -17.45
N ARG A 229 -12.70 15.36 -18.55
CA ARG A 229 -12.65 16.01 -19.87
C ARG A 229 -13.99 15.94 -20.60
N SER A 230 -14.81 14.93 -20.35
CA SER A 230 -16.10 14.77 -21.03
C SER A 230 -17.09 13.93 -20.24
N GLU A 231 -18.28 14.48 -20.00
CA GLU A 231 -19.44 13.76 -19.43
C GLU A 231 -19.94 12.61 -20.33
N LYS A 232 -19.55 12.61 -21.61
CA LYS A 232 -19.86 11.53 -22.56
C LYS A 232 -18.93 10.34 -22.42
N ILE A 233 -17.85 10.42 -21.64
CA ILE A 233 -16.91 9.33 -21.42
C ILE A 233 -16.84 9.03 -19.93
N ARG A 234 -17.20 7.80 -19.56
CA ARG A 234 -17.24 7.36 -18.17
C ARG A 234 -16.37 6.11 -17.98
N PRO A 235 -15.10 6.27 -17.56
CA PRO A 235 -14.26 5.14 -17.18
C PRO A 235 -14.52 4.70 -15.74
N ILE A 236 -14.65 3.39 -15.53
CA ILE A 236 -14.72 2.76 -14.21
C ILE A 236 -13.70 1.61 -14.15
N ILE A 237 -12.80 1.70 -13.18
CA ILE A 237 -11.76 0.71 -12.95
C ILE A 237 -12.02 -0.05 -11.66
N PHE A 238 -11.83 -1.37 -11.68
CA PHE A 238 -11.98 -2.25 -10.54
C PHE A 238 -10.60 -2.70 -10.07
N LEU A 239 -10.25 -2.33 -8.85
CA LEU A 239 -8.96 -2.63 -8.25
C LEU A 239 -9.12 -3.52 -7.02
N ARG A 240 -8.19 -4.47 -6.87
CA ARG A 240 -8.00 -5.13 -5.57
C ARG A 240 -7.45 -4.12 -4.57
N ASP A 241 -7.86 -4.28 -3.31
CA ASP A 241 -7.48 -3.35 -2.24
C ASP A 241 -5.97 -3.29 -1.99
N ASN A 242 -5.25 -4.42 -2.08
CA ASN A 242 -3.79 -4.44 -1.97
C ASN A 242 -3.07 -3.67 -3.11
N ILE A 243 -3.58 -3.75 -4.34
CA ILE A 243 -3.05 -2.98 -5.48
C ILE A 243 -3.31 -1.49 -5.27
N TYR A 244 -4.54 -1.14 -4.90
CA TYR A 244 -4.90 0.25 -4.58
C TYR A 244 -4.00 0.86 -3.50
N ARG A 245 -3.60 0.07 -2.50
CA ARG A 245 -2.69 0.51 -1.44
C ARG A 245 -1.27 0.71 -1.91
N ALA A 246 -0.77 -0.16 -2.79
CA ALA A 246 0.53 0.05 -3.41
C ALA A 246 0.54 1.38 -4.18
N VAL A 247 -0.54 1.71 -4.90
CA VAL A 247 -0.72 3.03 -5.53
C VAL A 247 -0.73 4.16 -4.50
N ALA A 248 -1.49 4.02 -3.40
CA ALA A 248 -1.59 5.05 -2.38
C ALA A 248 -0.27 5.31 -1.64
N LYS A 249 0.56 4.27 -1.49
CA LYS A 249 1.88 4.36 -0.84
C LYS A 249 2.92 5.00 -1.75
N GLU A 250 2.93 4.63 -3.03
CA GLU A 250 3.98 5.03 -3.96
C GLU A 250 3.70 6.36 -4.66
N ASP A 251 2.43 6.75 -4.83
CA ASP A 251 2.05 8.00 -5.49
C ASP A 251 2.06 9.20 -4.51
N PRO A 252 2.95 10.18 -4.70
CA PRO A 252 3.05 11.34 -3.81
C PRO A 252 1.83 12.28 -3.87
N ASP A 253 1.04 12.22 -4.95
CA ASP A 253 -0.12 13.07 -5.19
C ASP A 253 -1.45 12.33 -4.93
N TYR A 254 -1.40 11.15 -4.31
CA TYR A 254 -2.56 10.28 -4.06
C TYR A 254 -3.75 11.02 -3.43
N SER A 255 -3.55 11.73 -2.32
CA SER A 255 -4.64 12.41 -1.60
C SER A 255 -5.30 13.51 -2.42
N ARG A 256 -4.54 14.15 -3.30
CA ARG A 256 -5.05 15.22 -4.15
C ARG A 256 -5.86 14.68 -5.32
N ASN A 257 -5.39 13.61 -5.96
CA ASN A 257 -5.86 13.21 -7.27
C ASN A 257 -6.71 11.93 -7.27
N ILE A 258 -6.46 10.98 -6.36
CA ILE A 258 -7.02 9.63 -6.40
C ILE A 258 -8.04 9.40 -5.28
N GLU A 259 -7.72 9.83 -4.05
CA GLU A 259 -8.52 9.51 -2.85
C GLU A 259 -10.01 9.88 -3.00
N GLY A 260 -10.30 11.07 -3.53
CA GLY A 260 -11.65 11.55 -3.78
C GLY A 260 -12.39 10.89 -4.96
N GLN A 261 -11.77 9.95 -5.67
CA GLN A 261 -12.34 9.29 -6.86
C GLN A 261 -12.74 7.83 -6.61
N VAL A 262 -12.64 7.39 -5.35
CA VAL A 262 -12.72 5.97 -4.98
C VAL A 262 -14.03 5.65 -4.28
N ILE A 263 -14.63 4.51 -4.65
CA ILE A 263 -15.69 3.80 -3.90
C ILE A 263 -15.08 2.51 -3.38
N ARG A 264 -15.18 2.28 -2.07
CA ARG A 264 -14.74 1.04 -1.43
C ARG A 264 -15.96 0.17 -1.18
N LEU A 265 -15.97 -1.03 -1.76
CA LEU A 265 -17.07 -1.97 -1.58
C LEU A 265 -17.07 -2.49 -0.15
N HIS A 266 -18.21 -2.34 0.51
CA HIS A 266 -18.45 -2.82 1.86
C HIS A 266 -19.78 -3.58 1.93
N TRP A 267 -19.84 -4.58 2.81
CA TRP A 267 -21.02 -5.39 3.05
C TRP A 267 -21.30 -5.47 4.54
N ASP A 268 -22.48 -4.98 4.94
CA ASP A 268 -22.98 -5.17 6.29
C ASP A 268 -23.83 -6.45 6.40
N TRP A 269 -24.16 -6.85 7.64
CA TRP A 269 -24.96 -8.05 7.89
C TRP A 269 -26.35 -8.01 7.24
N ALA A 270 -26.96 -6.83 7.11
CA ALA A 270 -28.30 -6.69 6.54
C ALA A 270 -28.26 -6.86 5.01
N GLN A 271 -27.26 -6.30 4.35
CA GLN A 271 -26.99 -6.49 2.92
C GLN A 271 -26.66 -7.94 2.59
N LEU A 272 -25.88 -8.62 3.44
CA LEU A 272 -25.58 -10.04 3.30
C LEU A 272 -26.80 -10.92 3.52
N LEU A 273 -27.67 -10.57 4.48
CA LEU A 273 -28.96 -11.27 4.66
C LEU A 273 -29.84 -11.11 3.43
N LEU A 274 -29.92 -9.90 2.87
CA LEU A 274 -30.66 -9.62 1.64
C LEU A 274 -30.11 -10.43 0.45
N LEU A 275 -28.79 -10.52 0.31
CA LEU A 275 -28.13 -11.36 -0.71
C LEU A 275 -28.49 -12.83 -0.55
N ALA A 276 -28.35 -13.38 0.65
CA ALA A 276 -28.67 -14.76 0.95
C ALA A 276 -30.15 -15.06 0.70
N ALA A 277 -31.05 -14.24 1.23
CA ALA A 277 -32.49 -14.38 1.06
C ALA A 277 -32.90 -14.28 -0.41
N SER A 278 -32.32 -13.35 -1.19
CA SER A 278 -32.63 -13.21 -2.62
C SER A 278 -32.27 -14.47 -3.41
N ARG A 279 -31.11 -15.07 -3.13
CA ARG A 279 -30.68 -16.32 -3.79
C ARG A 279 -31.50 -17.52 -3.31
N MET A 280 -31.85 -17.58 -2.03
CA MET A 280 -32.75 -18.61 -1.47
C MET A 280 -34.15 -18.54 -2.08
N ARG A 281 -34.67 -17.33 -2.31
CA ARG A 281 -35.97 -17.09 -2.95
C ARG A 281 -36.04 -17.78 -4.32
N VAL A 282 -35.02 -17.55 -5.14
CA VAL A 282 -34.88 -18.16 -6.47
C VAL A 282 -34.64 -19.68 -6.37
N CYS A 283 -33.68 -20.10 -5.54
CA CYS A 283 -33.30 -21.51 -5.44
C CYS A 283 -34.42 -22.41 -4.92
N PHE A 284 -35.16 -21.96 -3.91
CA PHE A 284 -36.19 -22.76 -3.23
C PHE A 284 -37.61 -22.42 -3.67
N GLY A 285 -37.80 -21.51 -4.62
CA GLY A 285 -39.12 -21.12 -5.11
C GLY A 285 -40.01 -20.54 -4.01
N LEU A 286 -39.43 -19.74 -3.13
CA LEU A 286 -40.15 -19.17 -1.98
C LEU A 286 -40.75 -17.83 -2.39
N ASP A 287 -42.03 -17.62 -2.09
CA ASP A 287 -42.70 -16.34 -2.30
C ASP A 287 -43.01 -15.68 -0.95
N VAL A 288 -41.97 -15.10 -0.34
CA VAL A 288 -42.07 -14.36 0.91
C VAL A 288 -41.30 -13.05 0.79
N GLU A 289 -41.96 -11.94 1.12
CA GLU A 289 -41.36 -10.61 1.05
C GLU A 289 -40.26 -10.40 2.08
N LYS A 290 -40.50 -10.76 3.35
CA LYS A 290 -39.54 -10.49 4.44
C LYS A 290 -38.35 -11.45 4.38
N ASP A 291 -37.15 -10.91 4.20
CA ASP A 291 -35.90 -11.68 4.07
C ASP A 291 -35.60 -12.56 5.29
N GLN A 292 -35.84 -12.06 6.50
CA GLN A 292 -35.68 -12.88 7.73
C GLN A 292 -36.59 -14.11 7.71
N ARG A 293 -37.82 -14.00 7.19
CA ARG A 293 -38.73 -15.16 7.08
C ARG A 293 -38.27 -16.17 6.03
N ILE A 294 -37.56 -15.72 4.99
CA ILE A 294 -36.94 -16.64 4.02
C ILE A 294 -35.84 -17.43 4.73
N TRP A 295 -34.96 -16.74 5.45
CA TRP A 295 -33.90 -17.37 6.24
C TRP A 295 -34.47 -18.39 7.24
N ASP A 296 -35.44 -17.99 8.06
CA ASP A 296 -36.06 -18.85 9.08
C ASP A 296 -36.77 -20.09 8.50
N ARG A 297 -37.20 -20.04 7.23
CA ARG A 297 -37.78 -21.20 6.53
C ARG A 297 -36.72 -22.17 6.01
N CYS A 298 -35.52 -21.67 5.76
CA CYS A 298 -34.40 -22.45 5.25
C CYS A 298 -33.50 -22.98 6.38
N THR A 299 -33.58 -22.42 7.58
CA THR A 299 -32.79 -22.81 8.75
C THR A 299 -33.67 -23.28 9.91
N ALA A 300 -33.06 -23.95 10.89
CA ALA A 300 -33.75 -24.43 12.07
C ALA A 300 -32.89 -24.30 13.34
N GLY A 301 -33.56 -24.24 14.50
CA GLY A 301 -32.91 -24.15 15.81
C GLY A 301 -32.17 -22.82 16.00
N GLU A 302 -30.94 -22.89 16.49
CA GLU A 302 -30.08 -21.74 16.81
C GLU A 302 -29.74 -20.84 15.61
N LEU A 303 -29.92 -21.35 14.39
CA LEU A 303 -29.68 -20.57 13.18
C LEU A 303 -30.86 -19.66 12.82
N GLN A 304 -32.03 -19.78 13.45
CA GLN A 304 -33.17 -18.91 13.15
C GLN A 304 -32.98 -17.50 13.73
N GLY A 305 -33.70 -16.55 13.14
CA GLY A 305 -33.64 -15.15 13.52
C GLY A 305 -32.39 -14.43 13.03
N ARG A 306 -32.30 -13.16 13.43
CA ARG A 306 -31.17 -12.29 13.06
C ARG A 306 -29.89 -12.75 13.73
N ASP A 307 -29.97 -13.16 14.99
CA ASP A 307 -28.80 -13.59 15.75
C ASP A 307 -28.24 -14.89 15.21
N GLY A 308 -29.10 -15.83 14.79
CA GLY A 308 -28.67 -17.03 14.08
C GLY A 308 -28.00 -16.75 12.73
N PHE A 309 -28.44 -15.73 11.99
CA PHE A 309 -27.75 -15.28 10.77
C PHE A 309 -26.40 -14.60 11.08
N LYS A 310 -26.34 -13.70 12.07
CA LYS A 310 -25.07 -13.09 12.51
C LYS A 310 -24.07 -14.14 12.99
N HIS A 311 -24.56 -15.16 13.70
CA HIS A 311 -23.77 -16.29 14.14
C HIS A 311 -23.15 -17.07 12.97
N CYS A 312 -23.85 -17.15 11.82
CA CYS A 312 -23.28 -17.68 10.58
C CYS A 312 -22.17 -16.79 10.00
N LEU A 313 -22.34 -15.47 10.05
CA LEU A 313 -21.38 -14.53 9.49
C LEU A 313 -20.01 -14.56 10.18
N GLN A 314 -19.92 -14.96 11.45
CA GLN A 314 -18.64 -15.06 12.17
C GLN A 314 -17.63 -15.99 11.45
N PHE A 315 -18.12 -16.99 10.70
CA PHE A 315 -17.28 -17.92 9.95
C PHE A 315 -16.81 -17.35 8.61
N THR A 316 -17.14 -16.10 8.31
CA THR A 316 -16.85 -15.41 7.05
C THR A 316 -16.08 -14.12 7.30
N LEU A 317 -15.50 -13.52 6.26
CA LEU A 317 -14.89 -12.19 6.32
C LEU A 317 -15.90 -11.10 5.92
N TYR A 318 -17.20 -11.29 6.18
CA TYR A 318 -18.29 -10.42 5.73
C TYR A 318 -18.28 -10.17 4.21
N ARG A 319 -18.02 -11.22 3.42
CA ARG A 319 -17.98 -11.15 1.95
C ARG A 319 -19.05 -12.03 1.32
N PRO A 320 -19.70 -11.57 0.24
CA PRO A 320 -20.64 -12.37 -0.55
C PRO A 320 -20.11 -13.76 -0.89
N ARG A 321 -18.86 -13.85 -1.38
CA ARG A 321 -18.28 -15.13 -1.78
C ARG A 321 -18.16 -16.11 -0.62
N ASP A 322 -17.66 -15.63 0.53
CA ASP A 322 -17.42 -16.47 1.69
C ASP A 322 -18.74 -17.00 2.27
N LEU A 323 -19.75 -16.12 2.36
CA LEU A 323 -21.10 -16.50 2.76
C LEU A 323 -21.71 -17.54 1.82
N LEU A 324 -21.58 -17.36 0.50
CA LEU A 324 -22.13 -18.31 -0.47
C LEU A 324 -21.42 -19.67 -0.42
N SER A 325 -20.10 -19.69 -0.24
CA SER A 325 -19.35 -20.92 -0.01
C SER A 325 -19.87 -21.66 1.22
N LEU A 326 -20.06 -20.94 2.33
CA LEU A 326 -20.55 -21.49 3.60
C LEU A 326 -21.95 -22.05 3.49
N LEU A 327 -22.88 -21.27 2.94
CA LEU A 327 -24.26 -21.69 2.80
C LEU A 327 -24.43 -22.83 1.80
N ASN A 328 -23.75 -22.81 0.66
CA ASN A 328 -23.82 -23.90 -0.32
C ASN A 328 -23.40 -25.23 0.31
N GLU A 329 -22.27 -25.27 1.02
CA GLU A 329 -21.79 -26.49 1.68
C GLU A 329 -22.72 -26.91 2.83
N ALA A 330 -23.23 -25.97 3.62
CA ALA A 330 -24.17 -26.26 4.71
C ALA A 330 -25.49 -26.85 4.18
N PHE A 331 -26.10 -26.24 3.14
CA PHE A 331 -27.31 -26.77 2.52
C PHE A 331 -27.07 -28.10 1.81
N TYR A 332 -25.89 -28.28 1.21
CA TYR A 332 -25.51 -29.55 0.61
C TYR A 332 -25.41 -30.66 1.67
N SER A 333 -24.76 -30.39 2.82
CA SER A 333 -24.70 -31.31 3.96
C SER A 333 -26.07 -31.64 4.53
N ALA A 334 -26.93 -30.64 4.74
CA ALA A 334 -28.31 -30.82 5.19
C ALA A 334 -29.09 -31.74 4.23
N SER A 335 -28.96 -31.48 2.93
CA SER A 335 -29.63 -32.27 1.89
C SER A 335 -29.11 -33.70 1.80
N ARG A 336 -27.80 -33.95 2.04
CA ARG A 336 -27.23 -35.31 2.12
C ARG A 336 -27.81 -36.11 3.29
N GLN A 337 -28.20 -35.43 4.35
CA GLN A 337 -28.87 -36.01 5.51
C GLN A 337 -30.40 -36.04 5.36
N SER A 338 -30.91 -35.81 4.14
CA SER A 338 -32.35 -35.78 3.82
C SER A 338 -33.14 -34.73 4.61
N ARG A 339 -32.48 -33.68 5.12
CA ARG A 339 -33.11 -32.55 5.79
C ARG A 339 -33.42 -31.43 4.78
N SER A 340 -34.56 -30.76 4.94
CA SER A 340 -34.97 -29.62 4.11
C SER A 340 -34.50 -28.27 4.65
N THR A 341 -33.96 -28.24 5.86
CA THR A 341 -33.45 -27.05 6.53
C THR A 341 -32.05 -27.30 7.04
N ALA A 342 -31.18 -26.30 6.96
CA ALA A 342 -29.86 -26.34 7.56
C ALA A 342 -29.94 -26.13 9.08
N VAL A 343 -29.14 -26.88 9.83
CA VAL A 343 -28.97 -26.73 11.28
C VAL A 343 -27.53 -26.37 11.60
N PHE A 344 -27.26 -26.00 12.86
CA PHE A 344 -25.93 -25.57 13.28
C PHE A 344 -24.83 -26.58 12.97
N SER A 345 -25.07 -27.89 13.12
CA SER A 345 -24.06 -28.92 12.81
C SER A 345 -23.70 -29.01 11.32
N ASP A 346 -24.59 -28.64 10.39
CA ASP A 346 -24.22 -28.55 8.97
C ASP A 346 -23.32 -27.36 8.70
N LEU A 347 -23.61 -26.25 9.38
CA LEU A 347 -22.85 -25.02 9.29
C LEU A 347 -21.44 -25.21 9.88
N GLU A 348 -21.33 -25.83 11.06
CA GLU A 348 -20.05 -26.13 11.70
C GLU A 348 -19.18 -27.06 10.83
N PHE A 349 -19.80 -28.08 10.22
CA PHE A 349 -19.13 -28.95 9.25
C PHE A 349 -18.57 -28.16 8.05
N ALA A 350 -19.37 -27.27 7.46
CA ALA A 350 -18.95 -26.41 6.36
C ALA A 350 -17.89 -25.39 6.79
N ALA A 351 -18.04 -24.80 7.97
CA ALA A 351 -17.15 -23.78 8.51
C ALA A 351 -15.74 -24.33 8.73
N LYS A 352 -15.58 -25.60 9.09
CA LYS A 352 -14.26 -26.23 9.26
C LYS A 352 -13.44 -26.22 7.96
N SER A 353 -14.03 -26.68 6.86
CA SER A 353 -13.32 -26.72 5.56
C SER A 353 -13.06 -25.30 5.03
N ILE A 354 -14.01 -24.39 5.24
CA ILE A 354 -13.90 -22.99 4.81
C ILE A 354 -12.84 -22.25 5.60
N SER A 355 -12.78 -22.43 6.91
CA SER A 355 -11.79 -21.80 7.79
C SER A 355 -10.36 -22.13 7.35
N VAL A 356 -10.08 -23.41 7.08
CA VAL A 356 -8.79 -23.86 6.53
C VAL A 356 -8.52 -23.20 5.17
N ALA A 357 -9.49 -23.23 4.25
CA ALA A 357 -9.33 -22.63 2.93
C ALA A 357 -9.12 -21.10 2.98
N ARG A 358 -9.75 -20.39 3.92
CA ARG A 358 -9.56 -18.95 4.14
C ARG A 358 -8.17 -18.66 4.68
N LEU A 359 -7.67 -19.47 5.61
CA LEU A 359 -6.32 -19.33 6.16
C LEU A 359 -5.26 -19.55 5.08
N GLU A 360 -5.42 -20.56 4.24
CA GLU A 360 -4.54 -20.76 3.07
C GLU A 360 -4.59 -19.61 2.06
N ASP A 361 -5.79 -19.08 1.79
CA ASP A 361 -5.95 -17.93 0.89
C ASP A 361 -5.25 -16.69 1.46
N LEU A 362 -5.33 -16.45 2.78
CA LEU A 362 -4.60 -15.38 3.47
C LEU A 362 -3.09 -15.55 3.28
N TRP A 363 -2.55 -16.76 3.50
CA TRP A 363 -1.13 -17.02 3.28
C TRP A 363 -0.73 -16.75 1.84
N LYS A 364 -1.45 -17.33 0.86
CA LYS A 364 -1.14 -17.14 -0.57
C LYS A 364 -1.20 -15.67 -0.99
N GLU A 365 -2.12 -14.89 -0.42
CA GLU A 365 -2.29 -13.47 -0.75
C GLU A 365 -1.12 -12.62 -0.23
N TYR A 366 -0.64 -12.89 1.00
CA TYR A 366 0.32 -12.02 1.67
C TYR A 366 1.74 -12.58 1.76
N GLN A 367 2.00 -13.85 1.45
CA GLN A 367 3.32 -14.49 1.59
C GLN A 367 4.43 -13.77 0.80
N LYS A 368 4.13 -13.12 -0.32
CA LYS A 368 5.14 -12.33 -1.06
C LYS A 368 5.59 -11.08 -0.30
N VAL A 369 4.69 -10.46 0.47
CA VAL A 369 4.93 -9.20 1.20
C VAL A 369 5.30 -9.47 2.66
N PHE A 370 4.77 -10.53 3.24
CA PHE A 370 5.01 -11.01 4.60
C PHE A 370 5.41 -12.50 4.56
N PRO A 371 6.67 -12.82 4.20
CA PRO A 371 7.13 -14.20 4.01
C PRO A 371 6.90 -15.14 5.19
N SER A 372 7.02 -14.64 6.42
CA SER A 372 6.86 -15.45 7.63
C SER A 372 5.40 -15.66 8.07
N ILE A 373 4.41 -15.11 7.35
CA ILE A 373 2.99 -15.09 7.75
C ILE A 373 2.46 -16.47 8.18
N GLN A 374 2.77 -17.52 7.43
CA GLN A 374 2.26 -18.87 7.70
C GLN A 374 2.79 -19.43 9.03
N ILE A 375 4.10 -19.28 9.27
CA ILE A 375 4.73 -19.73 10.51
C ILE A 375 4.20 -18.91 11.69
N MET A 376 4.09 -17.59 11.51
CA MET A 376 3.69 -16.68 12.57
C MET A 376 2.21 -16.78 12.92
N SER A 377 1.32 -17.02 11.96
CA SER A 377 -0.10 -17.28 12.26
C SER A 377 -0.30 -18.64 12.92
N ASN A 378 0.47 -19.67 12.51
CA ASN A 378 0.40 -21.00 13.11
C ASN A 378 1.00 -21.07 14.52
N ALA A 379 1.76 -20.06 14.94
CA ALA A 379 2.25 -19.95 16.32
C ALA A 379 1.11 -19.92 17.36
N PHE A 380 -0.10 -19.55 16.94
CA PHE A 380 -1.29 -19.47 17.78
C PHE A 380 -2.21 -20.69 17.66
N ALA A 381 -1.86 -21.69 16.84
CA ALA A 381 -2.66 -22.91 16.71
C ALA A 381 -2.77 -23.65 18.05
N ASP A 382 -3.89 -24.34 18.25
CA ASP A 382 -4.23 -25.06 19.50
C ASP A 382 -4.27 -24.17 20.77
N GLY A 383 -4.30 -22.84 20.60
CA GLY A 383 -4.30 -21.86 21.68
C GLY A 383 -5.66 -21.21 21.94
N GLU A 384 -5.64 -20.15 22.76
CA GLU A 384 -6.81 -19.28 22.99
C GLU A 384 -6.98 -18.29 21.83
N PRO A 385 -8.22 -17.99 21.40
CA PRO A 385 -8.49 -17.01 20.35
C PRO A 385 -8.22 -15.57 20.78
N GLU A 386 -8.22 -15.31 22.09
CA GLU A 386 -8.05 -13.98 22.66
C GLU A 386 -6.87 -13.97 23.63
N PHE A 387 -6.06 -12.92 23.55
CA PHE A 387 -4.86 -12.77 24.37
C PHE A 387 -4.39 -11.31 24.45
N GLU A 388 -3.59 -11.00 25.46
CA GLU A 388 -2.90 -9.70 25.55
C GLU A 388 -1.70 -9.65 24.59
N VAL A 389 -1.36 -8.44 24.12
CA VAL A 389 -0.17 -8.18 23.28
C VAL A 389 1.10 -8.74 23.92
N GLY A 390 1.27 -8.62 25.23
CA GLY A 390 2.43 -9.16 25.95
C GLY A 390 2.58 -10.67 25.78
N THR A 391 1.48 -11.42 25.94
CA THR A 391 1.44 -12.87 25.73
C THR A 391 1.71 -13.24 24.28
N ALA A 392 1.09 -12.53 23.34
CA ALA A 392 1.29 -12.76 21.90
C ALA A 392 2.75 -12.55 21.49
N THR A 393 3.36 -11.49 22.01
CA THR A 393 4.79 -11.18 21.78
C THR A 393 5.68 -12.31 22.29
N GLN A 394 5.41 -12.84 23.49
CA GLN A 394 6.18 -13.97 24.04
C GLN A 394 6.02 -15.24 23.21
N THR A 395 4.80 -15.57 22.77
CA THR A 395 4.54 -16.71 21.88
C THR A 395 5.37 -16.59 20.60
N LEU A 396 5.33 -15.43 19.94
CA LEU A 396 6.12 -15.18 18.73
C LEU A 396 7.62 -15.25 18.99
N SER A 397 8.13 -14.64 20.06
CA SER A 397 9.55 -14.73 20.45
C SER A 397 10.00 -16.18 20.59
N SER A 398 9.19 -17.03 21.24
CA SER A 398 9.51 -18.44 21.44
C SER A 398 9.57 -19.24 20.13
N VAL A 399 8.74 -18.88 19.14
CA VAL A 399 8.76 -19.48 17.80
C VAL A 399 9.99 -19.00 17.03
N ILE A 400 10.31 -17.71 17.12
CA ILE A 400 11.47 -17.09 16.47
C ILE A 400 12.78 -17.72 16.98
N GLU A 401 12.91 -17.95 18.28
CA GLU A 401 14.07 -18.62 18.88
C GLU A 401 14.26 -20.06 18.41
N LYS A 402 13.17 -20.74 18.04
CA LYS A 402 13.16 -22.13 17.55
C LYS A 402 13.31 -22.24 16.03
N LEU A 403 13.30 -21.13 15.29
CA LEU A 403 13.46 -21.14 13.84
C LEU A 403 14.82 -21.72 13.46
N SER A 404 14.81 -22.78 12.67
CA SER A 404 16.04 -23.41 12.19
C SER A 404 16.73 -22.57 11.11
N GLU A 405 18.06 -22.68 10.99
CA GLU A 405 18.82 -22.05 9.91
C GLU A 405 18.48 -22.61 8.50
N ASN A 406 17.72 -23.72 8.44
CA ASN A 406 17.28 -24.36 7.19
C ASN A 406 16.06 -23.68 6.56
N GLU A 407 15.44 -22.71 7.24
CA GLU A 407 14.31 -21.94 6.69
C GLU A 407 14.73 -21.04 5.52
N SER A 408 13.76 -20.61 4.72
CA SER A 408 14.06 -19.74 3.58
C SER A 408 14.70 -18.41 4.05
N GLN A 409 15.69 -17.93 3.29
CA GLN A 409 16.38 -16.66 3.60
C GLN A 409 15.41 -15.47 3.66
N ALA A 410 14.30 -15.52 2.92
CA ALA A 410 13.25 -14.49 2.96
C ALA A 410 12.56 -14.45 4.34
N ILE A 411 12.20 -15.61 4.90
CA ILE A 411 11.58 -15.72 6.23
C ILE A 411 12.55 -15.25 7.31
N LEU A 412 13.81 -15.71 7.29
CA LEU A 412 14.81 -15.32 8.29
C LEU A 412 15.07 -13.80 8.28
N ARG A 413 15.10 -13.18 7.10
CA ARG A 413 15.25 -11.73 6.96
C ARG A 413 14.02 -10.98 7.48
N ASP A 414 12.83 -11.45 7.13
CA ASP A 414 11.55 -10.86 7.51
C ASP A 414 11.40 -10.82 9.04
N VAL A 415 11.64 -11.95 9.69
CA VAL A 415 11.56 -12.08 11.16
C VAL A 415 12.57 -11.19 11.88
N ARG A 416 13.81 -11.12 11.38
CA ARG A 416 14.86 -10.25 11.96
C ARG A 416 14.57 -8.76 11.77
N LEU A 417 13.86 -8.40 10.71
CA LEU A 417 13.53 -7.01 10.40
C LEU A 417 12.34 -6.52 11.22
N LEU A 418 11.28 -7.34 11.31
CA LEU A 418 10.02 -6.95 11.93
C LEU A 418 10.06 -7.09 13.45
N GLU A 419 10.81 -8.06 13.98
CA GLU A 419 10.77 -8.44 15.40
C GLU A 419 9.32 -8.84 15.83
N PRO A 420 9.08 -9.35 17.06
CA PRO A 420 7.73 -9.79 17.46
C PRO A 420 6.66 -8.71 17.35
N SER A 421 7.00 -7.46 17.66
CA SER A 421 6.06 -6.33 17.61
C SER A 421 5.64 -6.00 16.17
N GLY A 422 6.59 -5.96 15.23
CA GLY A 422 6.29 -5.74 13.81
C GLY A 422 5.53 -6.91 13.18
N ILE A 423 5.78 -8.14 13.64
CA ILE A 423 5.01 -9.32 13.23
C ILE A 423 3.55 -9.21 13.68
N LEU A 424 3.29 -8.78 14.93
CA LEU A 424 1.91 -8.54 15.41
C LEU A 424 1.21 -7.46 14.60
N GLN A 425 1.90 -6.35 14.32
CA GLN A 425 1.38 -5.29 13.46
C GLN A 425 1.09 -5.81 12.05
N GLY A 426 1.95 -6.67 11.51
CA GLY A 426 1.76 -7.35 10.24
C GLY A 426 0.51 -8.23 10.24
N LEU A 427 0.35 -9.09 11.25
CA LEU A 427 -0.82 -9.97 11.41
C LEU A 427 -2.12 -9.17 11.60
N TYR A 428 -2.09 -8.06 12.35
CA TYR A 428 -3.21 -7.14 12.43
C TYR A 428 -3.52 -6.52 11.07
N SER A 429 -2.51 -6.03 10.34
CA SER A 429 -2.70 -5.36 9.06
C SER A 429 -3.35 -6.24 7.98
N VAL A 430 -3.10 -7.55 8.01
CA VAL A 430 -3.67 -8.49 7.02
C VAL A 430 -5.06 -8.98 7.40
N GLY A 431 -5.58 -8.56 8.56
CA GLY A 431 -6.88 -8.95 9.10
C GLY A 431 -6.88 -10.28 9.83
N PHE A 432 -5.71 -10.79 10.21
CA PHE A 432 -5.61 -12.00 11.03
C PHE A 432 -5.92 -11.71 12.50
N LEU A 433 -5.45 -10.56 13.01
CA LEU A 433 -5.74 -10.08 14.36
C LEU A 433 -6.64 -8.85 14.33
N GLY A 434 -7.49 -8.74 15.33
CA GLY A 434 -8.23 -7.54 15.70
C GLY A 434 -7.73 -7.02 17.04
N VAL A 435 -7.89 -5.72 17.28
CA VAL A 435 -7.48 -5.05 18.53
C VAL A 435 -8.73 -4.50 19.20
N HIS A 436 -8.86 -4.74 20.50
CA HIS A 436 -9.97 -4.20 21.27
C HIS A 436 -9.81 -2.69 21.47
N GLU A 437 -10.73 -1.92 20.90
CA GLU A 437 -10.78 -0.47 21.03
C GLU A 437 -11.67 -0.08 22.22
N VAL A 438 -11.05 0.47 23.27
CA VAL A 438 -11.74 0.83 24.52
C VAL A 438 -12.86 1.86 24.31
N THR A 439 -12.71 2.76 23.34
CA THR A 439 -13.68 3.79 22.98
C THR A 439 -14.92 3.23 22.27
N ALA A 440 -14.74 2.24 21.41
CA ALA A 440 -15.84 1.60 20.69
C ALA A 440 -16.47 0.43 21.47
N GLY A 441 -15.74 -0.11 22.46
CA GLY A 441 -16.13 -1.35 23.15
C GLY A 441 -16.14 -2.55 22.21
N ALA A 442 -15.29 -2.52 21.17
CA ALA A 442 -15.32 -3.48 20.08
C ALA A 442 -13.91 -3.87 19.63
N PHE A 443 -13.73 -5.10 19.15
CA PHE A 443 -12.57 -5.52 18.39
C PHE A 443 -12.66 -4.98 16.97
N THR A 444 -11.69 -4.14 16.64
CA THR A 444 -11.53 -3.59 15.30
C THR A 444 -10.52 -4.44 14.53
N PHE A 445 -10.94 -4.97 13.38
CA PHE A 445 -10.05 -5.69 12.48
C PHE A 445 -9.61 -4.80 11.33
N CYS A 446 -8.30 -4.79 11.08
CA CYS A 446 -7.72 -4.06 9.98
C CYS A 446 -7.54 -4.99 8.77
N HIS A 447 -8.27 -4.72 7.70
CA HIS A 447 -8.23 -5.54 6.49
C HIS A 447 -7.39 -4.91 5.38
N ASP A 448 -6.48 -4.06 5.81
CA ASP A 448 -6.10 -2.86 5.10
C ASP A 448 -4.57 -2.83 4.83
N GLY A 449 -3.83 -3.84 5.24
CA GLY A 449 -2.39 -3.96 5.00
C GLY A 449 -1.54 -2.80 5.53
N ARG A 450 -2.11 -1.81 6.24
CA ARG A 450 -1.34 -0.82 6.98
C ARG A 450 -0.91 -1.47 8.28
N THR A 451 0.40 -1.62 8.44
CA THR A 451 0.98 -1.76 9.76
C THR A 451 0.63 -0.51 10.55
N PRO A 452 -0.03 -0.62 11.72
CA PRO A 452 -0.29 0.55 12.55
C PRO A 452 1.02 1.30 12.81
N ASP A 453 1.01 2.62 12.63
CA ASP A 453 2.19 3.48 12.85
C ASP A 453 2.68 3.44 14.33
N VAL A 454 1.86 2.88 15.23
CA VAL A 454 2.10 2.78 16.68
C VAL A 454 2.16 1.30 17.09
N ALA A 455 3.15 0.94 17.90
CA ALA A 455 3.21 -0.37 18.53
C ALA A 455 2.01 -0.54 19.49
N PHE A 456 1.38 -1.71 19.47
CA PHE A 456 0.28 -1.96 20.40
C PHE A 456 0.75 -1.87 21.84
N GLU A 457 -0.08 -1.32 22.71
CA GLU A 457 0.19 -1.32 24.14
C GLU A 457 0.22 -2.77 24.66
N ASN A 458 1.17 -3.11 25.54
CA ASN A 458 1.34 -4.50 26.01
C ASN A 458 0.09 -5.12 26.64
N ARG A 459 -0.82 -4.31 27.19
CA ARG A 459 -2.08 -4.74 27.82
C ARG A 459 -3.29 -4.68 26.89
N ALA A 460 -3.11 -4.25 25.64
CA ALA A 460 -4.20 -4.27 24.68
C ALA A 460 -4.61 -5.73 24.41
N ARG A 461 -5.93 -5.95 24.33
CA ARG A 461 -6.50 -7.27 24.00
C ARG A 461 -6.52 -7.44 22.50
N LEU A 462 -6.05 -8.60 22.05
CA LEU A 462 -6.05 -9.04 20.67
C LEU A 462 -7.01 -10.22 20.51
N LEU A 463 -7.66 -10.29 19.36
CA LEU A 463 -8.54 -11.40 18.97
C LEU A 463 -8.11 -11.92 17.61
N ILE A 464 -7.89 -13.22 17.48
CA ILE A 464 -7.76 -13.85 16.16
C ILE A 464 -9.11 -13.78 15.47
N HIS A 465 -9.15 -13.43 14.18
CA HIS A 465 -10.42 -13.31 13.49
C HIS A 465 -11.21 -14.64 13.54
N PRO A 466 -12.50 -14.62 13.95
CA PRO A 466 -13.33 -15.82 14.16
C PRO A 466 -13.35 -16.82 13.01
N CYS A 467 -13.28 -16.33 11.77
CA CYS A 467 -13.25 -17.20 10.60
C CYS A 467 -12.04 -18.15 10.54
N TYR A 468 -10.98 -17.94 11.33
CA TYR A 468 -9.78 -18.79 11.36
C TYR A 468 -9.75 -19.80 12.51
N TRP A 469 -10.67 -19.71 13.47
CA TRP A 469 -10.60 -20.48 14.71
C TRP A 469 -10.63 -21.99 14.48
N LEU A 470 -11.55 -22.46 13.62
CA LEU A 470 -11.67 -23.88 13.30
C LEU A 470 -10.46 -24.40 12.50
N GLY A 471 -9.87 -23.57 11.65
CA GLY A 471 -8.68 -23.90 10.87
C GLY A 471 -7.40 -23.98 11.70
N LEU A 472 -7.33 -23.21 12.79
CA LEU A 472 -6.24 -23.22 13.77
C LEU A 472 -6.48 -24.13 14.97
N ASN A 473 -7.65 -24.78 15.04
CA ASN A 473 -8.06 -25.64 16.15
C ASN A 473 -7.99 -24.94 17.52
N LEU A 474 -8.47 -23.70 17.60
CA LEU A 474 -8.44 -22.91 18.84
C LEU A 474 -9.41 -23.46 19.90
N SER A 475 -9.20 -23.08 21.16
CA SER A 475 -9.98 -23.51 22.33
C SER A 475 -11.49 -23.25 22.22
N ARG A 476 -11.89 -22.26 21.40
CA ARG A 476 -13.28 -21.87 21.14
C ARG A 476 -13.58 -21.96 19.64
N ASN A 477 -14.82 -22.38 19.33
CA ASN A 477 -15.30 -22.57 17.95
C ASN A 477 -16.32 -21.52 17.50
N ALA A 478 -16.82 -20.67 18.41
CA ALA A 478 -17.83 -19.65 18.14
C ALA A 478 -17.77 -18.50 19.17
N LEU A 479 -18.15 -17.31 18.72
CA LEU A 479 -18.36 -16.14 19.59
C LEU A 479 -19.63 -16.32 20.42
N MET A 480 -19.66 -15.68 21.59
CA MET A 480 -20.91 -15.43 22.29
C MET A 480 -21.73 -14.37 21.53
N PRO A 481 -23.07 -14.38 21.60
CA PRO A 481 -23.90 -13.41 20.90
C PRO A 481 -23.55 -11.93 21.19
N GLU A 482 -23.14 -11.65 22.44
CA GLU A 482 -22.74 -10.31 22.89
C GLU A 482 -21.41 -9.87 22.24
N GLU A 483 -20.42 -10.77 22.13
CA GLU A 483 -19.13 -10.51 21.48
C GLU A 483 -19.26 -10.29 19.96
N ALA A 484 -20.28 -10.87 19.33
CA ALA A 484 -20.52 -10.69 17.89
C ALA A 484 -20.98 -9.26 17.54
N GLU A 485 -21.56 -8.53 18.49
CA GLU A 485 -21.91 -7.11 18.32
C GLU A 485 -20.71 -6.19 18.60
N GLU A 486 -19.70 -6.71 19.28
CA GLU A 486 -18.43 -6.05 19.58
C GLU A 486 -17.38 -6.26 18.48
N ILE A 487 -17.71 -6.76 17.29
CA ILE A 487 -16.74 -6.89 16.19
C ILE A 487 -17.05 -5.91 15.07
N THR A 488 -16.08 -5.04 14.79
CA THR A 488 -16.13 -4.10 13.68
C THR A 488 -15.00 -4.40 12.70
N ASP A 489 -15.35 -4.93 11.53
CA ASP A 489 -14.45 -4.93 10.40
C ASP A 489 -14.38 -3.49 9.85
N GLU A 490 -13.35 -2.72 10.22
CA GLU A 490 -13.14 -1.40 9.63
C GLU A 490 -12.71 -1.57 8.16
N TYR A 491 -13.62 -1.23 7.24
CA TYR A 491 -13.32 -1.06 5.80
C TYR A 491 -13.06 0.41 5.46
N ASP A 492 -13.46 1.31 6.34
CA ASP A 492 -13.21 2.74 6.25
C ASP A 492 -11.77 3.02 6.63
N ILE A 493 -11.00 3.47 5.65
CA ILE A 493 -9.82 4.22 5.98
C ILE A 493 -10.31 5.54 6.58
N LYS A 494 -10.25 5.69 7.90
CA LYS A 494 -10.01 7.02 8.45
C LYS A 494 -8.64 7.44 7.94
N VAL A 495 -8.58 8.17 6.82
CA VAL A 495 -7.41 8.98 6.50
C VAL A 495 -7.50 10.19 7.42
N GLN A 496 -7.39 9.95 8.71
CA GLN A 496 -6.61 10.88 9.50
C GLN A 496 -5.19 10.43 9.22
N SER A 497 -4.52 11.19 8.38
CA SER A 497 -3.07 11.16 8.28
C SER A 497 -2.53 11.53 9.67
N ALA A 498 -2.48 10.55 10.56
CA ALA A 498 -1.80 10.65 11.84
C ALA A 498 -0.28 10.56 11.62
N THR A 499 0.20 10.11 10.46
CA THR A 499 1.63 9.98 10.18
C THR A 499 2.41 11.32 10.25
N PRO A 500 1.90 12.45 9.71
CA PRO A 500 2.46 13.78 9.99
C PRO A 500 2.33 14.20 11.46
N GLU A 501 1.21 13.92 12.12
CA GLU A 501 0.94 14.33 13.50
C GLU A 501 1.79 13.56 14.52
N ILE A 502 1.95 12.25 14.35
CA ILE A 502 2.82 11.35 15.13
C ILE A 502 4.29 11.70 14.89
N ARG A 503 4.69 11.93 13.63
CA ARG A 503 6.05 12.41 13.31
C ARG A 503 6.33 13.77 13.95
N ASN A 504 5.38 14.71 13.88
CA ASN A 504 5.47 16.02 14.52
C ASN A 504 5.50 15.90 16.04
N THR A 505 4.76 14.96 16.62
CA THR A 505 4.74 14.67 18.07
C THR A 505 6.07 14.09 18.52
N ARG A 506 6.62 13.10 17.80
CA ARG A 506 7.91 12.49 18.10
C ARG A 506 9.06 13.49 17.96
N ILE A 507 9.07 14.31 16.90
CA ILE A 507 10.02 15.41 16.74
C ILE A 507 9.91 16.40 17.91
N GLY A 508 8.68 16.77 18.30
CA GLY A 508 8.43 17.64 19.45
C GLY A 508 8.98 17.06 20.75
N GLN A 509 8.71 15.78 21.01
CA GLN A 509 9.20 15.06 22.19
C GLN A 509 10.74 15.01 22.23
N THR A 510 11.39 14.66 21.13
CA THR A 510 12.87 14.63 21.05
C THR A 510 13.45 16.02 21.31
N ILE A 511 12.85 17.09 20.80
CA ILE A 511 13.33 18.47 21.09
C ILE A 511 13.18 18.79 22.58
N THR A 512 12.03 18.51 23.20
CA THR A 512 11.78 18.80 24.62
C THR A 512 12.61 17.93 25.56
N GLN A 513 13.01 16.72 25.15
CA GLN A 513 13.87 15.84 25.94
C GLN A 513 15.27 16.43 26.17
N LEU A 514 15.83 17.17 25.21
CA LEU A 514 17.18 17.75 25.33
C LEU A 514 17.32 18.64 26.57
N ASP A 515 16.28 19.44 26.86
CA ASP A 515 16.27 20.38 27.99
C ASP A 515 16.24 19.67 29.36
N LYS A 516 15.85 18.39 29.38
CA LYS A 516 15.77 17.58 30.60
C LYS A 516 17.08 16.85 30.92
N ILE A 517 18.02 16.78 29.97
CA ILE A 517 19.27 16.04 30.13
C ILE A 517 20.33 16.93 30.80
N ALA A 518 20.82 16.51 31.96
CA ALA A 518 21.86 17.19 32.73
C ALA A 518 23.15 17.35 31.89
N ILE A 519 23.82 18.50 32.00
CA ILE A 519 25.08 18.79 31.28
C ILE A 519 26.26 18.14 32.03
N GLY A 520 27.23 17.61 31.30
CA GLY A 520 28.43 16.97 31.85
C GLY A 520 28.27 15.44 32.02
N ALA A 521 29.11 14.87 32.89
CA ALA A 521 29.23 13.42 33.04
C ALA A 521 27.94 12.74 33.54
N GLU A 522 27.14 13.44 34.35
CA GLU A 522 25.89 12.93 34.94
C GLU A 522 24.85 12.56 33.88
N GLY A 523 24.70 13.37 32.83
CA GLY A 523 23.77 13.11 31.72
C GLY A 523 24.41 12.54 30.45
N GLN A 524 25.69 12.15 30.48
CA GLN A 524 26.44 11.75 29.27
C GLN A 524 25.76 10.60 28.51
N ARG A 525 25.30 9.56 29.24
CA ARG A 525 24.63 8.40 28.63
C ARG A 525 23.28 8.75 28.02
N GLU A 526 22.49 9.58 28.72
CA GLU A 526 21.19 10.04 28.23
C GLU A 526 21.35 10.95 27.00
N PHE A 527 22.38 11.80 27.00
CA PHE A 527 22.71 12.65 25.88
C PHE A 527 23.15 11.86 24.64
N GLU A 528 23.91 10.78 24.83
CA GLU A 528 24.31 9.90 23.73
C GLU A 528 23.13 9.16 23.12
N LEU A 529 22.21 8.63 23.94
CA LEU A 529 20.96 8.03 23.48
C LEU A 529 20.08 9.05 22.74
N TRP A 530 19.99 10.26 23.28
CA TRP A 530 19.28 11.36 22.62
C TRP A 530 19.90 11.71 21.27
N CYS A 531 21.24 11.78 21.17
CA CYS A 531 21.94 12.03 19.91
C CYS A 531 21.65 10.93 18.89
N LEU A 532 21.66 9.66 19.32
CA LEU A 532 21.34 8.52 18.46
C LEU A 532 19.93 8.64 17.88
N ASP A 533 18.94 8.92 18.71
CA ASP A 533 17.55 9.08 18.27
C ASP A 533 17.36 10.32 17.39
N ALA A 534 17.98 11.45 17.75
CA ALA A 534 17.93 12.67 16.97
C ALA A 534 18.57 12.50 15.58
N LEU A 535 19.71 11.80 15.47
CA LEU A 535 20.36 11.50 14.19
C LEU A 535 19.56 10.51 13.36
N ARG A 536 18.94 9.50 13.98
CA ARG A 536 18.02 8.56 13.32
C ARG A 536 16.83 9.27 12.70
N ILE A 537 16.31 10.30 13.34
CA ILE A 537 15.21 11.11 12.79
C ILE A 537 15.73 12.08 11.72
N ALA A 538 16.81 12.81 12.01
CA ALA A 538 17.33 13.87 11.13
C ALA A 538 17.90 13.34 9.81
N PHE A 539 18.54 12.17 9.84
CA PHE A 539 19.21 11.55 8.68
C PHE A 539 18.59 10.22 8.27
N ALA A 540 17.32 9.97 8.62
CA ALA A 540 16.60 8.72 8.29
C ALA A 540 16.67 8.35 6.79
N ALA A 541 16.60 9.36 5.92
CA ALA A 541 16.63 9.23 4.47
C ALA A 541 18.05 9.23 3.87
N HIS A 542 19.10 9.33 4.68
CA HIS A 542 20.46 9.56 4.17
C HIS A 542 21.49 8.57 4.74
N LEU A 543 21.31 8.17 6.00
CA LEU A 543 22.16 7.23 6.71
C LEU A 543 21.35 5.99 7.08
N THR A 544 21.93 4.81 6.87
CA THR A 544 21.40 3.52 7.34
C THR A 544 22.25 2.96 8.45
N ASN A 545 21.67 2.04 9.24
CA ASN A 545 22.39 1.34 10.30
C ASN A 545 23.08 2.29 11.30
N ILE A 546 22.38 3.37 11.71
CA ILE A 546 22.88 4.30 12.71
C ILE A 546 22.84 3.60 14.07
N GLN A 547 24.03 3.30 14.60
CA GLN A 547 24.21 2.51 15.81
C GLN A 547 25.24 3.13 16.74
N SER A 548 25.00 3.01 18.05
CA SER A 548 25.96 3.37 19.09
C SER A 548 27.01 2.27 19.25
N HIS A 549 28.26 2.65 19.52
CA HIS A 549 29.35 1.73 19.88
C HIS A 549 29.49 0.48 18.98
N PRO A 550 29.64 0.64 17.65
CA PRO A 550 29.76 -0.49 16.71
C PRO A 550 30.96 -1.41 17.00
N ASN A 551 31.93 -0.95 17.81
CA ASN A 551 33.14 -1.67 18.17
C ASN A 551 33.29 -1.82 19.71
N GLY A 552 32.24 -2.20 20.43
CA GLY A 552 32.21 -2.20 21.91
C GLY A 552 33.39 -2.89 22.64
N ALA A 553 34.10 -3.82 21.96
CA ALA A 553 35.26 -4.54 22.50
C ALA A 553 36.64 -3.90 22.21
N ALA A 554 36.72 -2.83 21.42
CA ALA A 554 37.98 -2.17 21.06
C ALA A 554 38.40 -1.09 22.08
N VAL A 555 39.72 -0.87 22.23
CA VAL A 555 40.31 0.15 23.14
C VAL A 555 39.86 1.57 22.79
N GLN A 556 39.55 1.82 21.52
CA GLN A 556 39.01 3.09 21.03
C GLN A 556 37.54 2.90 20.63
N ARG A 557 36.63 3.23 21.55
CA ARG A 557 35.19 3.14 21.34
C ARG A 557 34.71 4.37 20.57
N ARG A 558 33.96 4.11 19.50
CA ARG A 558 33.28 5.15 18.71
C ARG A 558 31.89 5.36 19.28
N ASP A 559 31.43 6.60 19.34
CA ASP A 559 30.13 6.91 19.94
C ASP A 559 29.01 6.49 18.98
N ILE A 560 28.82 7.16 17.85
CA ILE A 560 27.75 6.83 16.88
C ILE A 560 28.29 6.74 15.45
N VAL A 561 27.87 5.71 14.71
CA VAL A 561 28.25 5.51 13.30
C VAL A 561 27.02 5.23 12.44
N GLY A 562 26.95 5.87 11.27
CA GLY A 562 25.92 5.61 10.26
C GLY A 562 26.52 5.31 8.88
N ARG A 563 25.95 4.36 8.15
CA ARG A 563 26.34 4.03 6.78
C ARG A 563 25.73 5.03 5.79
N ASN A 564 26.58 5.67 5.00
CA ASN A 564 26.17 6.61 3.95
C ASN A 564 25.47 5.85 2.79
N ARG A 565 24.24 6.27 2.43
CA ARG A 565 23.45 5.68 1.32
C ARG A 565 23.66 6.36 -0.04
N GLU A 566 24.31 7.52 -0.09
CA GLU A 566 24.46 8.34 -1.32
C GLU A 566 23.12 8.80 -1.92
N GLU A 567 22.13 9.03 -1.06
CA GLU A 567 20.77 9.39 -1.50
C GLU A 567 20.57 10.88 -1.76
N SER A 568 21.61 11.70 -1.56
CA SER A 568 21.53 13.15 -1.79
C SER A 568 22.85 13.79 -2.23
N GLU A 569 22.76 15.00 -2.79
CA GLU A 569 23.92 15.78 -3.28
C GLU A 569 24.99 15.96 -2.19
N PHE A 570 24.59 16.24 -0.94
CA PHE A 570 25.52 16.37 0.18
C PHE A 570 26.23 15.05 0.49
N TRP A 571 25.49 13.96 0.62
CA TRP A 571 26.05 12.66 1.02
C TRP A 571 26.85 11.99 -0.10
N CYS A 572 26.50 12.23 -1.37
CA CYS A 572 27.33 11.91 -2.52
C CYS A 572 28.68 12.63 -2.44
N ARG A 573 28.67 13.95 -2.18
CA ARG A 573 29.87 14.76 -2.00
C ARG A 573 30.73 14.28 -0.83
N VAL A 574 30.10 13.98 0.30
CA VAL A 574 30.80 13.44 1.50
C VAL A 574 31.51 12.12 1.19
N LYS A 575 30.93 11.26 0.36
CA LYS A 575 31.60 10.04 -0.09
C LYS A 575 32.68 10.31 -1.16
N SER A 576 32.43 11.16 -2.15
CA SER A 576 33.36 11.39 -3.26
C SER A 576 34.61 12.15 -2.81
N ASP A 577 34.41 13.25 -2.09
CA ASP A 577 35.46 14.23 -1.80
C ASP A 577 36.22 13.82 -0.54
N TYR A 578 35.52 13.24 0.43
CA TYR A 578 36.08 12.87 1.74
C TYR A 578 36.16 11.36 1.97
N LYS A 579 35.76 10.52 1.00
CA LYS A 579 35.84 9.04 1.08
C LYS A 579 35.05 8.44 2.25
N VAL A 580 34.04 9.15 2.76
CA VAL A 580 33.25 8.72 3.91
C VAL A 580 32.14 7.76 3.45
N ARG A 581 32.35 6.46 3.65
CA ARG A 581 31.31 5.42 3.48
C ARG A 581 30.52 5.19 4.76
N GLN A 582 31.14 5.48 5.90
CA GLN A 582 30.51 5.46 7.22
C GLN A 582 30.80 6.77 7.95
N ALA A 583 29.76 7.54 8.25
CA ALA A 583 29.86 8.80 8.97
C ALA A 583 30.02 8.54 10.47
N ILE A 584 31.00 9.21 11.09
CA ILE A 584 31.24 9.16 12.54
C ILE A 584 30.68 10.41 13.19
N PHE A 585 29.95 10.22 14.28
CA PHE A 585 29.49 11.26 15.19
C PHE A 585 30.06 10.98 16.57
N GLU A 586 30.98 11.83 17.00
CA GLU A 586 31.54 11.84 18.36
C GLU A 586 30.67 12.72 19.26
N VAL A 587 30.31 12.27 20.46
CA VAL A 587 29.31 12.92 21.32
C VAL A 587 29.93 13.42 22.62
N LYS A 588 29.88 14.74 22.86
CA LYS A 588 30.34 15.38 24.10
C LYS A 588 29.22 16.16 24.75
N ASN A 589 28.79 15.75 25.95
CA ASN A 589 27.71 16.41 26.69
C ASN A 589 28.16 17.71 27.40
N TYR A 590 28.97 18.53 26.74
CA TYR A 590 29.44 19.83 27.22
C TYR A 590 29.75 20.74 26.02
N ALA A 591 29.90 22.04 26.24
CA ALA A 591 29.94 23.03 25.15
C ALA A 591 31.30 23.09 24.42
N GLU A 592 32.39 23.03 25.19
CA GLU A 592 33.76 23.29 24.71
C GLU A 592 34.60 22.00 24.73
N PRO A 593 34.73 21.27 23.60
CA PRO A 593 35.66 20.15 23.47
C PRO A 593 37.12 20.62 23.52
N GLY A 594 37.99 19.83 24.14
CA GLY A 594 39.42 20.09 24.23
C GLY A 594 40.24 19.42 23.14
N ALA A 595 41.56 19.58 23.21
CA ALA A 595 42.50 19.03 22.24
C ALA A 595 42.48 17.50 22.18
N THR A 596 42.13 16.83 23.29
CA THR A 596 42.07 15.37 23.37
C THR A 596 40.92 14.82 22.53
N GLU A 597 39.77 15.48 22.56
CA GLU A 597 38.56 15.10 21.83
C GLU A 597 38.73 15.25 20.32
N TYR A 598 39.38 16.33 19.87
CA TYR A 598 39.71 16.50 18.45
C TYR A 598 40.68 15.43 17.93
N ARG A 599 41.72 15.10 18.71
CA ARG A 599 42.65 14.01 18.37
C ARG A 599 41.97 12.65 18.39
N GLN A 600 41.03 12.42 19.32
CA GLN A 600 40.25 11.20 19.39
C GLN A 600 39.42 11.01 18.11
N LEU A 601 38.63 12.02 17.71
CA LEU A 601 37.85 11.95 16.47
C LEU A 601 38.75 11.80 15.24
N GLN A 602 39.87 12.52 15.17
CA GLN A 602 40.85 12.39 14.08
C GLN A 602 41.37 10.96 13.95
N SER A 603 41.65 10.27 15.07
CA SER A 603 42.15 8.89 15.05
C SER A 603 41.17 7.89 14.41
N TYR A 604 39.88 8.24 14.36
CA TYR A 604 38.84 7.38 13.77
C TYR A 604 38.68 7.56 12.27
N LEU A 605 39.15 8.68 11.71
CA LEU A 605 38.98 9.05 10.30
C LEU A 605 40.04 8.39 9.42
N THR A 606 39.91 7.07 9.28
CA THR A 606 40.73 6.24 8.41
C THR A 606 39.89 5.17 7.70
N GLY A 607 40.39 4.63 6.59
CA GLY A 607 39.73 3.54 5.87
C GLY A 607 38.32 3.91 5.38
N THR A 608 37.30 3.16 5.83
CA THR A 608 35.89 3.34 5.44
C THR A 608 35.24 4.60 6.01
N TYR A 609 35.84 5.20 7.03
CA TYR A 609 35.35 6.41 7.70
C TYR A 609 35.83 7.69 7.02
N GLY A 610 36.72 7.59 6.02
CA GLY A 610 37.16 8.71 5.22
C GLY A 610 37.94 9.77 6.00
N THR A 611 37.88 11.01 5.54
CA THR A 611 38.59 12.17 6.12
C THR A 611 37.65 13.25 6.64
N LEU A 612 36.36 12.94 6.85
CA LEU A 612 35.39 13.88 7.42
C LEU A 612 34.63 13.24 8.58
N GLY A 613 34.50 13.98 9.69
CA GLY A 613 33.82 13.53 10.90
C GLY A 613 33.03 14.64 11.59
N PHE A 614 32.05 14.25 12.40
CA PHE A 614 31.16 15.17 13.10
C PHE A 614 31.38 15.09 14.61
N MET A 615 31.42 16.25 15.26
CA MET A 615 31.52 16.40 16.71
C MET A 615 30.24 17.04 17.25
N ILE A 616 29.44 16.30 18.01
CA ILE A 616 28.21 16.78 18.64
C ILE A 616 28.51 17.31 20.04
N THR A 617 28.12 18.57 20.30
CA THR A 617 28.39 19.24 21.58
C THR A 617 27.15 19.92 22.15
N ARG A 618 27.20 20.39 23.40
CA ARG A 618 26.15 21.22 24.03
C ARG A 618 26.30 22.72 23.73
N ASP A 619 27.13 23.09 22.75
CA ASP A 619 27.28 24.50 22.36
C ASP A 619 25.96 25.06 21.79
N THR A 620 25.85 26.38 21.79
CA THR A 620 24.70 27.12 21.31
C THR A 620 24.87 27.66 19.90
N ASP A 621 26.12 27.78 19.42
CA ASP A 621 26.45 28.32 18.09
C ASP A 621 27.12 27.25 17.21
N GLU A 622 26.67 27.18 15.95
CA GLU A 622 27.25 26.35 14.89
C GLU A 622 28.47 27.01 14.22
N HIS A 623 28.70 28.30 14.44
CA HIS A 623 29.85 29.04 13.90
C HIS A 623 31.10 28.87 14.76
N LEU A 624 32.26 28.82 14.09
CA LEU A 624 33.55 28.76 14.78
C LEU A 624 34.00 30.15 15.20
N HIS A 625 34.33 30.32 16.48
CA HIS A 625 34.93 31.55 17.01
C HIS A 625 36.46 31.50 17.00
N SER A 626 37.10 32.65 16.80
CA SER A 626 38.56 32.80 16.74
C SER A 626 39.23 32.40 18.07
N GLY A 627 40.32 31.63 18.01
CA GLY A 627 41.17 31.30 19.16
C GLY A 627 40.79 30.04 19.96
N LYS A 628 39.71 29.33 19.62
CA LYS A 628 39.25 28.12 20.33
C LYS A 628 39.18 26.91 19.39
N ASP A 629 38.01 26.65 18.81
CA ASP A 629 37.77 25.49 17.94
C ASP A 629 38.37 25.70 16.54
N LEU A 630 38.44 26.94 16.08
CA LEU A 630 38.92 27.29 14.75
C LEU A 630 40.39 26.90 14.55
N ASP A 631 41.23 27.09 15.57
CA ASP A 631 42.66 26.80 15.49
C ASP A 631 42.89 25.29 15.46
N TRP A 632 42.18 24.53 16.29
CA TRP A 632 42.22 23.06 16.25
C TRP A 632 41.70 22.49 14.94
N ILE A 633 40.58 22.99 14.42
CA ILE A 633 40.02 22.52 13.14
C ILE A 633 40.96 22.84 11.98
N LYS A 634 41.61 24.02 11.98
CA LYS A 634 42.65 24.37 11.01
C LYS A 634 43.88 23.48 11.13
N GLU A 635 44.35 23.22 12.34
CA GLU A 635 45.49 22.34 12.60
C GLU A 635 45.21 20.90 12.13
N MET A 636 44.04 20.35 12.48
CA MET A 636 43.65 19.00 12.05
C MET A 636 43.56 18.89 10.52
N HIS A 637 43.06 19.93 9.85
CA HIS A 637 43.02 19.96 8.40
C HIS A 637 44.42 20.11 7.77
N GLN A 638 45.26 21.00 8.27
CA GLN A 638 46.60 21.26 7.72
C GLN A 638 47.57 20.10 7.97
N SER A 639 47.56 19.53 9.17
CA SER A 639 48.51 18.51 9.60
C SER A 639 48.07 17.10 9.23
N HIS A 640 46.76 16.84 9.13
CA HIS A 640 46.22 15.49 8.94
C HIS A 640 45.26 15.34 7.76
N GLY A 641 44.93 16.43 7.05
CA GLY A 641 44.04 16.38 5.88
C GLY A 641 42.60 15.97 6.19
N VAL A 642 42.16 16.15 7.44
CA VAL A 642 40.79 15.81 7.88
C VAL A 642 39.94 17.06 8.09
N VAL A 643 38.64 16.94 7.84
CA VAL A 643 37.64 17.98 8.10
C VAL A 643 36.74 17.56 9.25
N LEU A 644 36.81 18.33 10.34
CA LEU A 644 36.00 18.08 11.54
C LEU A 644 34.91 19.14 11.63
N ILE A 645 33.65 18.71 11.58
CA ILE A 645 32.48 19.60 11.62
C ILE A 645 31.86 19.56 13.02
N LYS A 646 31.68 20.73 13.61
CA LYS A 646 30.95 20.86 14.88
C LYS A 646 29.45 20.87 14.58
N LEU A 647 28.70 20.00 15.27
CA LEU A 647 27.25 19.90 15.18
C LEU A 647 26.63 20.09 16.57
N PRO A 648 26.43 21.33 17.03
CA PRO A 648 25.81 21.55 18.33
C PRO A 648 24.41 20.92 18.42
N ALA A 649 24.03 20.43 19.59
CA ALA A 649 22.72 19.81 19.81
C ALA A 649 21.56 20.75 19.46
N LYS A 650 21.73 22.06 19.70
CA LYS A 650 20.75 23.08 19.26
C LYS A 650 20.62 23.16 17.74
N TYR A 651 21.71 22.98 17.00
CA TYR A 651 21.67 22.93 15.54
C TYR A 651 20.92 21.68 15.05
N ILE A 652 21.13 20.53 15.68
CA ILE A 652 20.34 19.31 15.40
C ILE A 652 18.85 19.55 15.68
N CYS A 653 18.49 20.24 16.77
CA CYS A 653 17.11 20.66 17.02
C CYS A 653 16.56 21.59 15.91
N LYS A 654 17.36 22.52 15.36
CA LYS A 654 16.95 23.34 14.20
C LYS A 654 16.68 22.47 12.97
N LEU A 655 17.50 21.44 12.73
CA LEU A 655 17.28 20.48 11.63
C LEU A 655 15.97 19.70 11.84
N LEU A 656 15.73 19.20 13.05
CA LEU A 656 14.50 18.49 13.43
C LEU A 656 13.25 19.38 13.29
N GLN A 657 13.32 20.66 13.69
CA GLN A 657 12.21 21.61 13.54
C GLN A 657 11.84 21.83 12.07
N LYS A 658 12.83 21.89 11.17
CA LYS A 658 12.58 22.04 9.73
C LYS A 658 11.92 20.80 9.12
N LEU A 659 12.12 19.62 9.71
CA LEU A 659 11.46 18.36 9.32
C LEU A 659 9.98 18.28 9.73
N ARG A 660 9.45 19.25 10.50
CA ARG A 660 8.01 19.33 10.84
C ARG A 660 7.15 19.83 9.69
N SER A 661 7.75 20.46 8.67
CA SER A 661 7.05 20.94 7.48
C SER A 661 7.17 19.90 6.36
N PRO A 662 6.07 19.25 5.93
CA PRO A 662 6.10 18.17 4.94
C PRO A 662 6.62 18.60 3.55
N ASP A 663 6.50 19.88 3.18
CA ASP A 663 6.95 20.39 1.87
C ASP A 663 8.48 20.54 1.72
N LYS A 664 9.27 20.14 2.73
CA LYS A 664 10.71 20.46 2.84
C LYS A 664 11.60 19.23 3.08
N HIS A 665 11.38 18.15 2.33
CA HIS A 665 12.18 16.92 2.44
C HIS A 665 13.70 17.15 2.28
N ASP A 666 14.13 18.13 1.46
CA ASP A 666 15.55 18.45 1.24
C ASP A 666 16.15 19.47 2.22
N ALA A 667 15.38 19.98 3.19
CA ALA A 667 15.83 21.10 4.02
C ALA A 667 17.02 20.75 4.92
N VAL A 668 17.09 19.52 5.45
CA VAL A 668 18.23 19.09 6.28
C VAL A 668 19.52 19.07 5.46
N ASP A 669 19.43 18.56 4.24
CA ASP A 669 20.57 18.44 3.34
C ASP A 669 21.06 19.78 2.81
N GLN A 670 20.15 20.69 2.49
CA GLN A 670 20.53 22.06 2.15
C GLN A 670 21.28 22.74 3.31
N GLN A 671 20.84 22.55 4.56
CA GLN A 671 21.48 23.17 5.72
C GLN A 671 22.86 22.59 6.02
N ILE A 672 23.01 21.27 6.01
CA ILE A 672 24.32 20.65 6.25
C ILE A 672 25.29 20.88 5.10
N SER A 673 24.79 21.03 3.86
CA SER A 673 25.58 21.44 2.70
C SER A 673 26.09 22.87 2.82
N ILE A 674 25.23 23.82 3.24
CA ILE A 674 25.64 25.20 3.53
C ILE A 674 26.69 25.24 4.67
N LEU A 675 26.51 24.41 5.69
CA LEU A 675 27.46 24.30 6.79
C LEU A 675 28.83 23.83 6.29
N LEU A 676 28.89 22.75 5.51
CA LEU A 676 30.14 22.26 4.92
C LEU A 676 30.81 23.29 4.01
N ASP A 677 30.04 24.00 3.17
CA ASP A 677 30.55 25.09 2.33
C ASP A 677 31.16 26.22 3.17
N THR A 678 30.56 26.53 4.32
CA THR A 678 31.08 27.53 5.26
C THR A 678 32.43 27.07 5.84
N TYR A 679 32.53 25.81 6.24
CA TYR A 679 33.78 25.22 6.73
C TYR A 679 34.88 25.25 5.67
N GLU A 680 34.58 24.82 4.45
CA GLU A 680 35.55 24.84 3.36
C GLU A 680 36.00 26.26 3.00
N ARG A 681 35.05 27.18 2.77
CA ARG A 681 35.37 28.49 2.17
C ARG A 681 35.83 29.52 3.19
N ASN A 682 35.14 29.60 4.32
CA ASN A 682 35.34 30.68 5.28
C ASN A 682 36.37 30.29 6.35
N TYR A 683 36.45 29.01 6.72
CA TYR A 683 37.34 28.56 7.78
C TYR A 683 38.63 27.90 7.27
N LEU A 684 38.56 27.09 6.20
CA LEU A 684 39.69 26.30 5.69
C LEU A 684 40.30 26.83 4.38
N GLY A 685 39.63 27.73 3.66
CA GLY A 685 40.11 28.32 2.41
C GLY A 685 40.18 27.36 1.22
N ILE A 686 39.39 26.28 1.22
CA ILE A 686 39.35 25.24 0.18
C ILE A 686 38.54 25.73 -1.03
N LYS A 687 39.05 25.48 -2.26
CA LYS A 687 38.28 25.76 -3.50
C LYS A 687 37.17 24.72 -3.65
N SER A 688 35.93 25.12 -3.39
CA SER A 688 34.73 24.29 -3.57
C SER A 688 34.59 23.78 -5.00
N THR A 689 34.24 22.51 -5.17
CA THR A 689 34.01 21.82 -6.46
C THR A 689 32.70 22.23 -7.16
N ARG A 690 31.91 23.13 -6.57
CA ARG A 690 30.59 23.53 -7.07
C ARG A 690 30.69 24.69 -8.08
N SER A 691 30.26 24.45 -9.31
CA SER A 691 29.92 25.52 -10.27
C SER A 691 28.65 26.24 -9.80
N LYS A 692 28.70 27.58 -9.68
CA LYS A 692 27.51 28.39 -9.38
C LYS A 692 26.51 28.25 -10.54
N LYS A 693 25.37 27.59 -10.32
CA LYS A 693 24.15 27.94 -11.06
C LYS A 693 23.70 29.31 -10.54
N ARG A 694 23.61 30.26 -11.46
CA ARG A 694 23.22 31.65 -11.21
C ARG A 694 21.70 31.76 -11.14
#